data_AF-A0A1E3KAE1-F1
#
_entry.id   AF-A0A1E3KAE1-F1
#
_cell.length_a   1.000
_cell.length_b   1.000
_cell.length_c   1.000
_cell.angle_alpha   90.00
_cell.angle_beta   90.00
_cell.angle_gamma   90.00
#
_symmetry.space_group_name_H-M   'P 1'
#
loop_
_entity.id
_entity.type
_entity.pdbx_description
1 polymer ?
#
loop_
_entity_poly.entity_id
_entity_poly.type
_entity_poly.pdbx_seq_one_letter_code
_entity_poly.pdbx_strand_id
1 'polypeptide(L)'
;MLFMLGLNRYPPKEVLLKIMAGPAPANEKALDYLLANFSNHYSDFRSDAFPDVAFLPATKGGSRVLVKPGEAFSNPDCAILGFAVAIPKIASPENASKLGVRRDPPMGQLVIALVNKVPMDIPTATRTFEYMSAYVNQTAPSFLADTPLIPVKTASGIKLHKPSQVYFHSKERSDNVYASAFTFVDFGDKANVFLQYCGVRREPSVQDIAKLFMANPDDMLRQAGSPEKYLEQIRLLATNWSRLDSQTKSAMRSAKFLLASQLVAVKKKSQSLFGQTTEQGDEYEREWVLARAGEIVINDNIVFSQYFGPFILAAPEEALLENFYSVLGSQQLSSFVRTKHVSTPVSSQAASAQLIALRRHVLERLTIFLTDRRKLASYSIDSLTKDGNFQVEECQSLKVQRTYKNGRVEKTHTESLYAIAAPGRTRGSIVLTVSLSAQKDDYDIASALCEILFKTQKADDALLLYSILTTPLMALRKRGINVDRILNQQKEDKIRLQAELRERDIKAAEKAAEDTKTLGNRHSLESTTGSEKSEKKGLFGRFGRGSASKDKEELRMPGGMPGIGPGSGLESLPQSKVLDELRHGLGGRHASGAEGYSRPGTYAPDQKQTARPTDLSDIRATVKKAMDASRPETATRIQDSRKAVNNVSEAQGDYCDTTAEVSLKLAYDTSQQYGLPLQIWCPTDVQDVDSYFGDKLEACMRFSNEVLIPLCQVFMVPQLPSSDKTIVDHAGQLKPAVLNVFWDHEGPLIAFNRGGAIHCNA
;
A
#
# COMPACT_ATOMS: atom_id res chain seq x y z
N MET A 1 -34.27 -49.80 85.95
CA MET A 1 -33.70 -51.11 86.31
C MET A 1 -32.92 -51.75 85.15
N LEU A 2 -33.48 -51.84 83.94
CA LEU A 2 -32.81 -52.44 82.76
C LEU A 2 -31.47 -51.78 82.37
N PHE A 3 -31.33 -50.47 82.45
CA PHE A 3 -30.05 -49.78 82.14
C PHE A 3 -28.95 -49.99 83.18
N MET A 4 -29.31 -50.33 84.43
CA MET A 4 -28.33 -50.70 85.46
C MET A 4 -27.74 -52.09 85.23
N LEU A 5 -28.36 -52.89 84.34
CA LEU A 5 -27.90 -54.21 83.91
C LEU A 5 -27.05 -54.15 82.62
N GLY A 6 -26.62 -52.95 82.19
CA GLY A 6 -25.72 -52.78 81.04
C GLY A 6 -26.38 -52.68 79.67
N LEU A 7 -27.72 -52.58 79.60
CA LEU A 7 -28.42 -52.30 78.35
C LEU A 7 -28.16 -50.86 77.88
N ASN A 8 -27.90 -50.69 76.58
CA ASN A 8 -27.70 -49.37 75.99
C ASN A 8 -29.02 -48.56 75.96
N ARG A 9 -28.96 -47.28 76.36
CA ARG A 9 -30.12 -46.36 76.30
C ARG A 9 -30.52 -46.01 74.87
N TYR A 10 -29.53 -45.95 74.00
CA TYR A 10 -29.67 -45.75 72.56
C TYR A 10 -28.51 -46.48 71.87
N PRO A 11 -28.69 -46.93 70.61
CA PRO A 11 -27.63 -47.62 69.86
C PRO A 11 -26.35 -46.76 69.71
N PRO A 12 -25.15 -47.31 69.92
CA PRO A 12 -23.91 -46.60 69.59
C PRO A 12 -23.81 -46.25 68.09
N LYS A 13 -23.18 -45.12 67.75
CA LYS A 13 -23.02 -44.63 66.37
C LYS A 13 -22.42 -45.67 65.41
N GLU A 14 -21.42 -46.42 65.87
CA GLU A 14 -20.77 -47.50 65.10
C GLU A 14 -21.73 -48.65 64.78
N VAL A 15 -22.60 -49.01 65.72
CA VAL A 15 -23.59 -50.08 65.54
C VAL A 15 -24.66 -49.63 64.55
N LEU A 16 -25.14 -48.38 64.67
CA LEU A 16 -26.08 -47.81 63.69
C LEU A 16 -25.48 -47.77 62.29
N LEU A 17 -24.24 -47.32 62.15
CA LEU A 17 -23.51 -47.29 60.87
C LEU A 17 -23.36 -48.69 60.25
N LYS A 18 -23.02 -49.69 61.06
CA LYS A 18 -22.95 -51.08 60.58
C LYS A 18 -24.30 -51.58 60.07
N ILE A 19 -25.41 -51.22 60.72
CA ILE A 19 -26.76 -51.59 60.26
C ILE A 19 -27.15 -50.79 59.00
N MET A 20 -26.84 -49.49 58.96
CA MET A 20 -27.09 -48.62 57.79
C MET A 20 -26.29 -49.04 56.55
N ALA A 21 -25.11 -49.63 56.71
CA ALA A 21 -24.32 -50.20 55.61
C ALA A 21 -24.84 -51.58 55.14
N GLY A 22 -25.83 -52.15 55.85
CA GLY A 22 -26.41 -53.45 55.56
C GLY A 22 -27.55 -53.42 54.52
N PRO A 23 -28.26 -54.55 54.35
CA PRO A 23 -29.38 -54.65 53.42
C PRO A 23 -30.66 -53.98 53.94
N ALA A 24 -31.54 -53.61 53.01
CA ALA A 24 -32.90 -53.20 53.31
C ALA A 24 -33.73 -54.37 53.87
N PRO A 25 -34.70 -54.12 54.77
CA PRO A 25 -35.16 -52.80 55.26
C PRO A 25 -34.43 -52.31 56.53
N ALA A 26 -33.44 -53.06 57.04
CA ALA A 26 -32.79 -52.75 58.31
C ALA A 26 -31.98 -51.45 58.24
N ASN A 27 -31.29 -51.23 57.12
CA ASN A 27 -30.53 -50.01 56.88
C ASN A 27 -31.40 -48.74 56.88
N GLU A 28 -32.56 -48.78 56.23
CA GLU A 28 -33.52 -47.67 56.14
C GLU A 28 -34.07 -47.34 57.53
N LYS A 29 -34.44 -48.35 58.33
CA LYS A 29 -34.90 -48.14 59.70
C LYS A 29 -33.81 -47.54 60.61
N ALA A 30 -32.57 -47.99 60.48
CA ALA A 30 -31.45 -47.46 61.26
C ALA A 30 -31.14 -46.00 60.89
N LEU A 31 -31.20 -45.66 59.60
CA LEU A 31 -31.03 -44.31 59.09
C LEU A 31 -32.14 -43.38 59.59
N ASP A 32 -33.39 -43.84 59.55
CA ASP A 32 -34.55 -43.10 60.05
C ASP A 32 -34.44 -42.82 61.54
N TYR A 33 -33.99 -43.82 62.30
CA TYR A 33 -33.74 -43.67 63.74
C TYR A 33 -32.64 -42.64 64.02
N LEU A 34 -31.53 -42.69 63.27
CA LEU A 34 -30.44 -41.71 63.40
C LEU A 34 -30.95 -40.29 63.12
N LEU A 35 -31.66 -40.08 62.01
CA LEU A 35 -32.15 -38.76 61.60
C LEU A 35 -33.20 -38.19 62.58
N ALA A 36 -34.09 -39.03 63.10
CA ALA A 36 -35.13 -38.64 64.05
C ALA A 36 -34.55 -38.27 65.44
N ASN A 37 -33.44 -38.90 65.84
CA ASN A 37 -32.82 -38.69 67.16
C ASN A 37 -31.51 -37.90 67.10
N PHE A 38 -31.19 -37.30 65.95
CA PHE A 38 -29.90 -36.65 65.70
C PHE A 38 -29.58 -35.60 66.76
N SER A 39 -30.48 -34.63 66.96
CA SER A 39 -30.27 -33.52 67.89
C SER A 39 -30.20 -33.96 69.37
N ASN A 40 -30.83 -35.07 69.72
CA ASN A 40 -30.95 -35.53 71.11
C ASN A 40 -29.79 -36.45 71.53
N HIS A 41 -29.32 -37.31 70.64
CA HIS A 41 -28.41 -38.41 70.98
C HIS A 41 -27.16 -38.49 70.08
N TYR A 42 -27.15 -37.80 68.94
CA TYR A 42 -26.11 -37.94 67.92
C TYR A 42 -25.64 -36.58 67.35
N SER A 43 -25.70 -35.51 68.14
CA SER A 43 -25.29 -34.17 67.69
C SER A 43 -23.79 -34.06 67.41
N ASP A 44 -22.99 -34.98 67.97
CA ASP A 44 -21.56 -35.17 67.70
C ASP A 44 -21.29 -36.06 66.48
N PHE A 45 -22.33 -36.59 65.82
CA PHE A 45 -22.15 -37.45 64.65
C PHE A 45 -21.51 -36.67 63.51
N ARG A 46 -20.44 -37.25 62.98
CA ARG A 46 -19.72 -36.73 61.83
C ARG A 46 -19.46 -37.88 60.87
N SER A 47 -19.95 -37.76 59.65
CA SER A 47 -19.83 -38.81 58.64
C SER A 47 -18.39 -38.99 58.15
N ASP A 48 -17.59 -37.92 58.16
CA ASP A 48 -16.15 -37.95 57.85
C ASP A 48 -15.31 -38.78 58.84
N ALA A 49 -15.80 -39.03 60.06
CA ALA A 49 -15.17 -39.95 61.02
C ALA A 49 -15.25 -41.43 60.58
N PHE A 50 -16.06 -41.74 59.55
CA PHE A 50 -16.28 -43.09 59.05
C PHE A 50 -16.12 -43.15 57.52
N PRO A 51 -14.94 -42.78 56.98
CA PRO A 51 -14.74 -42.57 55.55
C PRO A 51 -14.90 -43.86 54.73
N ASP A 52 -14.72 -45.04 55.35
CA ASP A 52 -14.74 -46.33 54.65
C ASP A 52 -16.09 -47.05 54.67
N VAL A 53 -17.06 -46.53 55.40
CA VAL A 53 -18.37 -47.19 55.53
C VAL A 53 -19.31 -46.64 54.47
N ALA A 54 -19.75 -47.50 53.55
CA ALA A 54 -20.77 -47.15 52.56
C ALA A 54 -22.17 -47.29 53.18
N PHE A 55 -22.73 -46.20 53.69
CA PHE A 55 -24.03 -46.21 54.36
C PHE A 55 -25.01 -45.15 53.83
N LEU A 56 -24.56 -44.24 52.97
CA LEU A 56 -25.40 -43.16 52.45
C LEU A 56 -26.20 -43.65 51.23
N PRO A 57 -27.55 -43.66 51.28
CA PRO A 57 -28.35 -44.05 50.13
C PRO A 57 -28.31 -43.00 49.03
N ALA A 58 -27.95 -43.43 47.84
CA ALA A 58 -27.84 -42.59 46.65
C ALA A 58 -28.32 -43.33 45.40
N THR A 59 -28.47 -42.58 44.31
CA THR A 59 -28.74 -43.09 42.97
C THR A 59 -27.52 -42.82 42.10
N LYS A 60 -26.98 -43.84 41.43
CA LYS A 60 -25.89 -43.71 40.46
C LYS A 60 -26.25 -44.46 39.19
N GLY A 61 -26.29 -43.75 38.06
CA GLY A 61 -26.71 -44.34 36.77
C GLY A 61 -28.11 -44.95 36.80
N GLY A 62 -29.04 -44.37 37.56
CA GLY A 62 -30.40 -44.88 37.73
C GLY A 62 -30.56 -46.04 38.73
N SER A 63 -29.47 -46.61 39.24
CA SER A 63 -29.50 -47.69 40.23
C SER A 63 -29.34 -47.15 41.65
N ARG A 64 -30.09 -47.73 42.61
CA ARG A 64 -29.91 -47.43 44.04
C ARG A 64 -28.64 -48.10 44.57
N VAL A 65 -27.82 -47.32 45.26
CA VAL A 65 -26.54 -47.74 45.82
C VAL A 65 -26.34 -47.13 47.21
N LEU A 66 -25.54 -47.79 48.05
CA LEU A 66 -24.97 -47.18 49.25
C LEU A 66 -23.57 -46.69 48.92
N VAL A 67 -23.25 -45.44 49.27
CA VAL A 67 -21.94 -44.85 49.00
C VAL A 67 -21.27 -44.35 50.28
N LYS A 68 -19.96 -44.13 50.19
CA LYS A 68 -19.17 -43.58 51.30
C LYS A 68 -19.45 -42.09 51.50
N PRO A 69 -19.19 -41.54 52.70
CA PRO A 69 -19.16 -40.10 52.92
C PRO A 69 -18.32 -39.38 51.87
N GLY A 70 -18.87 -38.31 51.30
CA GLY A 70 -18.20 -37.51 50.27
C GLY A 70 -18.34 -38.01 48.82
N GLU A 71 -18.95 -39.18 48.59
CA GLU A 71 -19.19 -39.75 47.25
C GLU A 71 -20.60 -39.48 46.70
N ALA A 72 -21.53 -39.00 47.54
CA ALA A 72 -22.86 -38.56 47.13
C ALA A 72 -23.06 -37.06 47.36
N PHE A 73 -23.90 -36.46 46.50
CA PHE A 73 -24.19 -35.04 46.51
C PHE A 73 -25.70 -34.78 46.46
N SER A 74 -26.15 -33.65 47.01
CA SER A 74 -27.59 -33.34 47.04
C SER A 74 -28.10 -32.69 45.75
N ASN A 75 -27.23 -32.09 44.93
CA ASN A 75 -27.63 -31.55 43.64
C ASN A 75 -27.79 -32.68 42.59
N PRO A 76 -28.98 -32.87 42.00
CA PRO A 76 -29.17 -33.90 40.98
C PRO A 76 -28.38 -33.66 39.69
N ASP A 77 -28.03 -32.41 39.38
CA ASP A 77 -27.36 -32.08 38.11
C ASP A 77 -25.95 -32.70 38.00
N CYS A 78 -25.29 -32.98 39.12
CA CYS A 78 -23.97 -33.64 39.11
C CYS A 78 -24.00 -35.07 38.54
N ALA A 79 -25.18 -35.69 38.44
CA ALA A 79 -25.35 -37.00 37.80
C ALA A 79 -24.86 -37.01 36.34
N ILE A 80 -24.86 -35.85 35.66
CA ILE A 80 -24.41 -35.75 34.27
C ILE A 80 -22.93 -36.11 34.09
N LEU A 81 -22.11 -35.89 35.12
CA LEU A 81 -20.70 -36.27 35.18
C LEU A 81 -20.49 -37.64 35.86
N GLY A 82 -21.57 -38.37 36.16
CA GLY A 82 -21.51 -39.72 36.74
C GLY A 82 -21.36 -39.79 38.26
N PHE A 83 -21.52 -38.67 38.96
CA PHE A 83 -21.53 -38.64 40.43
C PHE A 83 -22.83 -39.27 40.99
N ALA A 84 -22.75 -39.81 42.20
CA ALA A 84 -23.92 -40.35 42.87
C ALA A 84 -24.75 -39.21 43.48
N VAL A 85 -26.08 -39.26 43.31
CA VAL A 85 -27.01 -38.26 43.85
C VAL A 85 -27.70 -38.85 45.06
N ALA A 86 -27.63 -38.17 46.20
CA ALA A 86 -28.33 -38.58 47.41
C ALA A 86 -29.83 -38.70 47.14
N ILE A 87 -30.49 -39.73 47.69
CA ILE A 87 -31.94 -39.87 47.53
C ILE A 87 -32.69 -38.65 48.12
N PRO A 88 -33.91 -38.31 47.65
CA PRO A 88 -34.59 -37.07 48.04
C PRO A 88 -34.68 -36.82 49.56
N LYS A 89 -34.88 -37.89 50.35
CA LYS A 89 -34.90 -37.83 51.82
C LYS A 89 -33.58 -37.33 52.42
N ILE A 90 -32.46 -37.73 51.83
CA ILE A 90 -31.10 -37.41 52.29
C ILE A 90 -30.63 -36.09 51.69
N ALA A 91 -31.05 -35.78 50.47
CA ALA A 91 -30.73 -34.53 49.78
C ALA A 91 -31.42 -33.29 50.39
N SER A 92 -32.40 -33.46 51.28
CA SER A 92 -33.05 -32.34 51.96
C SER A 92 -32.03 -31.52 52.76
N PRO A 93 -32.11 -30.18 52.79
CA PRO A 93 -31.10 -29.35 53.45
C PRO A 93 -30.84 -29.73 54.91
N GLU A 94 -31.90 -30.10 55.64
CA GLU A 94 -31.82 -30.55 57.02
C GLU A 94 -31.00 -31.84 57.14
N ASN A 95 -31.34 -32.89 56.39
CA ASN A 95 -30.68 -34.19 56.51
C ASN A 95 -29.29 -34.19 55.88
N ALA A 96 -29.09 -33.44 54.79
CA ALA A 96 -27.79 -33.25 54.17
C ALA A 96 -26.80 -32.62 55.16
N SER A 97 -27.25 -31.63 55.96
CA SER A 97 -26.40 -31.01 57.00
C SER A 97 -26.03 -32.00 58.12
N LYS A 98 -26.99 -32.81 58.59
CA LYS A 98 -26.76 -33.85 59.62
C LYS A 98 -25.78 -34.92 59.16
N LEU A 99 -25.84 -35.30 57.88
CA LEU A 99 -25.06 -36.39 57.29
C LEU A 99 -23.79 -35.91 56.57
N GLY A 100 -23.50 -34.62 56.57
CA GLY A 100 -22.34 -34.05 55.89
C GLY A 100 -22.37 -34.22 54.37
N VAL A 101 -23.56 -34.34 53.76
CA VAL A 101 -23.72 -34.46 52.30
C VAL A 101 -23.56 -33.07 51.69
N ARG A 102 -22.56 -32.91 50.84
CA ARG A 102 -22.30 -31.65 50.12
C ARG A 102 -23.33 -31.45 49.02
N ARG A 103 -23.58 -30.18 48.67
CA ARG A 103 -24.44 -29.86 47.53
C ARG A 103 -23.85 -30.35 46.22
N ASP A 104 -22.58 -30.06 45.99
CA ASP A 104 -21.88 -30.32 44.74
C ASP A 104 -20.48 -30.90 44.97
N PRO A 105 -19.94 -31.65 43.99
CA PRO A 105 -18.54 -32.06 44.01
C PRO A 105 -17.59 -30.85 43.96
N PRO A 106 -16.41 -30.91 44.59
CA PRO A 106 -15.37 -29.89 44.43
C PRO A 106 -14.92 -29.76 42.97
N MET A 107 -14.58 -28.54 42.53
CA MET A 107 -14.17 -28.25 41.13
C MET A 107 -13.09 -29.21 40.60
N GLY A 108 -12.08 -29.56 41.41
CA GLY A 108 -11.04 -30.50 41.00
C GLY A 108 -11.59 -31.88 40.61
N GLN A 109 -12.59 -32.39 41.33
CA GLN A 109 -13.25 -33.66 40.99
C GLN A 109 -14.11 -33.52 39.72
N LEU A 110 -14.79 -32.39 39.54
CA LEU A 110 -15.59 -32.10 38.35
C LEU A 110 -14.72 -32.10 37.09
N VAL A 111 -13.59 -31.40 37.14
CA VAL A 111 -12.63 -31.33 36.01
C VAL A 111 -12.07 -32.72 35.68
N ILE A 112 -11.67 -33.50 36.68
CA ILE A 112 -11.17 -34.87 36.48
C ILE A 112 -12.26 -35.75 35.85
N ALA A 113 -13.50 -35.66 36.33
CA ALA A 113 -14.63 -36.42 35.78
C ALA A 113 -14.91 -36.06 34.31
N LEU A 114 -14.89 -34.76 33.99
CA LEU A 114 -15.08 -34.28 32.62
C LEU A 114 -13.99 -34.79 31.67
N VAL A 115 -12.72 -34.70 32.07
CA VAL A 115 -11.58 -35.13 31.22
C VAL A 115 -11.55 -36.64 31.04
N ASN A 116 -11.89 -37.41 32.07
CA ASN A 116 -11.95 -38.87 31.98
C ASN A 116 -13.09 -39.38 31.10
N LYS A 117 -14.17 -38.61 30.97
CA LYS A 117 -15.34 -38.98 30.17
C LYS A 117 -15.90 -37.77 29.43
N VAL A 118 -15.18 -37.37 28.39
CA VAL A 118 -15.59 -36.25 27.53
C VAL A 118 -16.88 -36.62 26.77
N PRO A 119 -17.91 -35.75 26.79
CA PRO A 119 -19.14 -35.98 26.04
C PRO A 119 -18.86 -35.93 24.52
N MET A 120 -19.34 -36.96 23.81
CA MET A 120 -19.16 -37.12 22.36
C MET A 120 -20.40 -36.70 21.56
N ASP A 121 -21.40 -36.12 22.22
CA ASP A 121 -22.63 -35.62 21.60
C ASP A 121 -22.90 -34.18 22.04
N ILE A 122 -23.39 -33.35 21.11
CA ILE A 122 -23.62 -31.93 21.35
C ILE A 122 -24.60 -31.70 22.51
N PRO A 123 -25.76 -32.39 22.60
CA PRO A 123 -26.73 -32.14 23.68
C PRO A 123 -26.19 -32.43 25.08
N THR A 124 -25.48 -33.55 25.27
CA THR A 124 -24.88 -33.89 26.57
C THR A 124 -23.72 -32.97 26.88
N ALA A 125 -22.91 -32.59 25.87
CA ALA A 125 -21.84 -31.62 26.04
C ALA A 125 -22.38 -30.25 26.49
N THR A 126 -23.43 -29.74 25.85
CA THR A 126 -24.11 -28.50 26.27
C THR A 126 -24.49 -28.56 27.74
N ARG A 127 -25.29 -29.56 28.15
CA ARG A 127 -25.73 -29.69 29.55
C ARG A 127 -24.57 -29.85 30.53
N THR A 128 -23.52 -30.56 30.12
CA THR A 128 -22.32 -30.75 30.94
C THR A 128 -21.60 -29.41 31.15
N PHE A 129 -21.39 -28.63 30.09
CA PHE A 129 -20.75 -27.33 30.17
C PHE A 129 -21.61 -26.30 30.91
N GLU A 130 -22.94 -26.35 30.77
CA GLU A 130 -23.88 -25.54 31.56
C GLU A 130 -23.77 -25.84 33.06
N TYR A 131 -23.67 -27.11 33.44
CA TYR A 131 -23.44 -27.48 34.83
C TYR A 131 -22.10 -26.96 35.33
N MET A 132 -21.04 -27.11 34.53
CA MET A 132 -19.69 -26.64 34.89
C MET A 132 -19.59 -25.11 35.02
N SER A 133 -20.43 -24.34 34.31
CA SER A 133 -20.34 -22.88 34.31
C SER A 133 -20.73 -22.25 35.66
N ALA A 134 -21.52 -22.95 36.48
CA ALA A 134 -21.89 -22.52 37.82
C ALA A 134 -20.70 -22.43 38.80
N TYR A 135 -19.54 -23.00 38.45
CA TYR A 135 -18.37 -23.10 39.32
C TYR A 135 -17.17 -22.26 38.85
N VAL A 136 -17.35 -21.41 37.84
CA VAL A 136 -16.32 -20.56 37.22
C VAL A 136 -15.94 -19.37 38.12
N ASN A 137 -15.38 -19.65 39.31
CA ASN A 137 -15.08 -18.64 40.34
C ASN A 137 -13.57 -18.46 40.59
N GLN A 138 -12.72 -19.29 39.99
CA GLN A 138 -11.25 -19.29 40.14
C GLN A 138 -10.61 -19.44 38.77
N THR A 139 -9.33 -19.14 38.57
CA THR A 139 -8.64 -19.29 37.28
C THR A 139 -8.66 -20.73 36.77
N ALA A 140 -8.87 -20.94 35.47
CA ALA A 140 -8.91 -22.27 34.86
C ALA A 140 -7.54 -22.95 34.94
N PRO A 141 -7.49 -24.26 35.21
CA PRO A 141 -6.27 -25.04 35.04
C PRO A 141 -5.76 -24.90 33.60
N SER A 142 -4.49 -24.53 33.45
CA SER A 142 -3.88 -24.24 32.13
C SER A 142 -3.98 -25.39 31.13
N PHE A 143 -3.96 -26.64 31.61
CA PHE A 143 -4.06 -27.82 30.76
C PHE A 143 -5.40 -27.95 30.03
N LEU A 144 -6.48 -27.32 30.52
CA LEU A 144 -7.80 -27.39 29.88
C LEU A 144 -7.78 -26.76 28.48
N ALA A 145 -7.02 -25.68 28.28
CA ALA A 145 -6.91 -24.99 27.01
C ALA A 145 -6.35 -25.89 25.88
N ASP A 146 -5.54 -26.89 26.26
CA ASP A 146 -4.89 -27.83 25.35
C ASP A 146 -5.52 -29.23 25.34
N THR A 147 -6.57 -29.45 26.14
CA THR A 147 -7.28 -30.73 26.23
C THR A 147 -8.42 -30.78 25.21
N PRO A 148 -8.49 -31.80 24.32
CA PRO A 148 -9.61 -31.96 23.39
C PRO A 148 -10.90 -32.28 24.16
N LEU A 149 -11.78 -31.28 24.32
CA LEU A 149 -12.99 -31.39 25.14
C LEU A 149 -14.28 -30.96 24.41
N ILE A 150 -14.16 -30.27 23.28
CA ILE A 150 -15.31 -29.65 22.60
C ILE A 150 -15.72 -30.50 21.40
N PRO A 151 -16.90 -31.15 21.40
CA PRO A 151 -17.36 -31.93 20.27
C PRO A 151 -17.90 -31.03 19.15
N VAL A 152 -17.35 -31.19 17.95
CA VAL A 152 -17.79 -30.46 16.75
C VAL A 152 -18.30 -31.45 15.71
N LYS A 153 -19.47 -31.17 15.14
CA LYS A 153 -20.05 -31.97 14.05
C LYS A 153 -19.33 -31.64 12.74
N THR A 154 -18.72 -32.64 12.14
CA THR A 154 -18.05 -32.58 10.84
C THR A 154 -18.75 -33.50 9.84
N ALA A 155 -18.40 -33.42 8.55
CA ALA A 155 -18.95 -34.30 7.51
C ALA A 155 -18.69 -35.80 7.80
N SER A 156 -17.58 -36.12 8.47
CA SER A 156 -17.17 -37.49 8.84
C SER A 156 -17.66 -37.95 10.22
N GLY A 157 -18.49 -37.17 10.91
CA GLY A 157 -18.96 -37.47 12.27
C GLY A 157 -18.53 -36.42 13.31
N ILE A 158 -18.52 -36.78 14.59
CA ILE A 158 -18.17 -35.85 15.68
C ILE A 158 -16.67 -35.96 15.98
N LYS A 159 -15.99 -34.82 16.01
CA LYS A 159 -14.56 -34.71 16.34
C LYS A 159 -14.38 -33.80 17.55
N LEU A 160 -13.49 -34.19 18.47
CA LEU A 160 -13.13 -33.35 19.61
C LEU A 160 -12.06 -32.33 19.22
N HIS A 161 -12.29 -31.08 19.61
CA HIS A 161 -11.36 -29.97 19.43
C HIS A 161 -10.91 -29.43 20.79
N LYS A 162 -9.70 -28.86 20.81
CA LYS A 162 -9.18 -28.12 21.96
C LYS A 162 -9.84 -26.73 22.03
N PRO A 163 -10.01 -26.15 23.23
CA PRO A 163 -10.47 -24.77 23.37
C PRO A 163 -9.65 -23.76 22.54
N SER A 164 -8.33 -23.94 22.45
CA SER A 164 -7.45 -23.08 21.65
C SER A 164 -7.67 -23.15 20.13
N GLN A 165 -8.41 -24.15 19.63
CA GLN A 165 -8.63 -24.42 18.21
C GLN A 165 -10.02 -24.00 17.70
N VAL A 166 -10.90 -23.54 18.58
CA VAL A 166 -12.27 -23.16 18.23
C VAL A 166 -12.59 -21.75 18.69
N TYR A 167 -13.59 -21.15 18.08
CA TYR A 167 -14.04 -19.79 18.36
C TYR A 167 -15.55 -19.74 18.54
N PHE A 168 -16.06 -18.75 19.29
CA PHE A 168 -17.50 -18.54 19.36
C PHE A 168 -18.03 -17.88 18.09
N HIS A 169 -19.24 -18.23 17.68
CA HIS A 169 -19.93 -17.48 16.62
C HIS A 169 -20.09 -16.02 17.05
N SER A 170 -19.54 -15.09 16.26
CA SER A 170 -19.84 -13.66 16.43
C SER A 170 -21.20 -13.37 15.81
N LYS A 171 -22.10 -12.72 16.56
CA LYS A 171 -23.37 -12.20 16.03
C LYS A 171 -23.13 -11.07 15.00
N GLU A 172 -21.94 -10.46 15.05
CA GLU A 172 -21.44 -9.48 14.09
C GLU A 172 -20.34 -10.14 13.24
N ARG A 173 -20.70 -10.80 12.13
CA ARG A 173 -19.93 -10.80 10.86
C ARG A 173 -20.41 -11.85 9.87
N SER A 174 -20.94 -11.34 8.75
CA SER A 174 -20.93 -11.97 7.42
C SER A 174 -19.60 -11.78 6.67
N ASP A 175 -18.65 -11.00 7.20
CA ASP A 175 -17.58 -10.41 6.35
C ASP A 175 -16.16 -10.94 6.62
N ASN A 176 -15.99 -11.93 7.51
CA ASN A 176 -14.67 -12.52 7.71
C ASN A 176 -14.41 -13.53 6.58
N VAL A 177 -13.63 -13.13 5.59
CA VAL A 177 -13.32 -13.88 4.35
C VAL A 177 -12.89 -15.34 4.62
N TYR A 178 -12.33 -15.60 5.81
CA TYR A 178 -11.82 -16.91 6.22
C TYR A 178 -12.64 -17.58 7.33
N ALA A 179 -13.89 -17.18 7.53
CA ALA A 179 -14.77 -17.81 8.51
C ALA A 179 -14.88 -19.34 8.27
N SER A 180 -14.81 -19.80 7.02
CA SER A 180 -14.83 -21.22 6.67
C SER A 180 -13.55 -21.98 7.04
N ALA A 181 -12.42 -21.29 7.25
CA ALA A 181 -11.16 -21.91 7.64
C ALA A 181 -10.96 -22.04 9.15
N PHE A 182 -11.81 -21.38 9.95
CA PHE A 182 -11.84 -21.53 11.40
C PHE A 182 -13.04 -22.36 11.84
N THR A 183 -12.90 -23.04 12.98
CA THR A 183 -14.00 -23.82 13.57
C THR A 183 -14.75 -22.94 14.56
N PHE A 184 -16.01 -22.61 14.24
CA PHE A 184 -16.88 -21.87 15.12
C PHE A 184 -17.86 -22.80 15.85
N VAL A 185 -18.08 -22.53 17.13
CA VAL A 185 -18.97 -23.30 17.99
C VAL A 185 -19.92 -22.39 18.74
N ASP A 186 -21.09 -22.93 19.07
CA ASP A 186 -22.03 -22.28 19.98
C ASP A 186 -22.79 -23.37 20.75
N PHE A 187 -22.65 -23.37 22.08
CA PHE A 187 -23.34 -24.28 22.98
C PHE A 187 -24.40 -23.56 23.83
N GLY A 188 -24.71 -22.30 23.51
CA GLY A 188 -25.61 -21.43 24.26
C GLY A 188 -24.91 -20.62 25.35
N ASP A 189 -25.56 -19.55 25.81
CA ASP A 189 -24.95 -18.54 26.68
C ASP A 189 -24.33 -19.13 27.95
N LYS A 190 -25.02 -20.07 28.61
CA LYS A 190 -24.56 -20.68 29.87
C LYS A 190 -23.36 -21.61 29.67
N ALA A 191 -23.37 -22.47 28.65
CA ALA A 191 -22.27 -23.37 28.36
C ALA A 191 -21.03 -22.62 27.88
N ASN A 192 -21.24 -21.58 27.07
CA ASN A 192 -20.17 -20.76 26.51
C ASN A 192 -19.35 -20.04 27.61
N VAL A 193 -19.94 -19.73 28.77
CA VAL A 193 -19.19 -19.20 29.93
C VAL A 193 -18.10 -20.19 30.39
N PHE A 194 -18.42 -21.48 30.48
CA PHE A 194 -17.43 -22.50 30.83
C PHE A 194 -16.40 -22.75 29.72
N LEU A 195 -16.82 -22.67 28.45
CA LEU A 195 -15.89 -22.81 27.33
C LEU A 195 -14.91 -21.62 27.24
N GLN A 196 -15.39 -20.41 27.51
CA GLN A 196 -14.56 -19.22 27.63
C GLN A 196 -13.57 -19.37 28.79
N TYR A 197 -14.04 -19.91 29.91
CA TYR A 197 -13.20 -20.28 31.05
C TYR A 197 -12.09 -21.26 30.67
N CYS A 198 -12.39 -22.26 29.83
CA CYS A 198 -11.40 -23.21 29.31
C CYS A 198 -10.43 -22.60 28.27
N GLY A 199 -10.66 -21.37 27.80
CA GLY A 199 -9.78 -20.68 26.85
C GLY A 199 -10.31 -20.55 25.42
N VAL A 200 -11.59 -20.84 25.17
CA VAL A 200 -12.23 -20.54 23.87
C VAL A 200 -12.32 -19.03 23.69
N ARG A 201 -11.85 -18.54 22.54
CA ARG A 201 -11.84 -17.11 22.19
C ARG A 201 -13.04 -16.76 21.33
N ARG A 202 -13.43 -15.47 21.31
CA ARG A 202 -14.53 -14.99 20.47
C ARG A 202 -14.11 -14.86 19.00
N GLU A 203 -12.89 -14.42 18.75
CA GLU A 203 -12.37 -14.22 17.39
C GLU A 203 -10.96 -14.80 17.26
N PRO A 204 -10.58 -15.27 16.06
CA PRO A 204 -9.20 -15.65 15.76
C PRO A 204 -8.29 -14.43 15.87
N SER A 205 -7.15 -14.60 16.53
CA SER A 205 -6.14 -13.54 16.60
C SER A 205 -5.32 -13.48 15.30
N VAL A 206 -4.59 -12.38 15.10
CA VAL A 206 -3.64 -12.26 13.99
C VAL A 206 -2.62 -13.40 13.98
N GLN A 207 -2.24 -13.93 15.15
CA GLN A 207 -1.34 -15.07 15.25
C GLN A 207 -1.99 -16.37 14.74
N ASP A 208 -3.29 -16.56 14.97
CA ASP A 208 -4.03 -17.71 14.45
C ASP A 208 -4.19 -17.62 12.94
N ILE A 209 -4.46 -16.41 12.41
CA ILE A 209 -4.50 -16.12 10.98
C ILE A 209 -3.13 -16.40 10.35
N ALA A 210 -2.03 -15.94 10.95
CA ALA A 210 -0.68 -16.19 10.45
C ALA A 210 -0.37 -17.70 10.35
N LYS A 211 -0.73 -18.47 11.39
CA LYS A 211 -0.57 -19.93 11.40
C LYS A 211 -1.39 -20.61 10.31
N LEU A 212 -2.60 -20.14 10.08
CA LEU A 212 -3.48 -20.67 9.04
C LEU A 212 -2.94 -20.39 7.64
N PHE A 213 -2.45 -19.18 7.37
CA PHE A 213 -1.77 -18.81 6.12
C PHE A 213 -0.57 -19.72 5.82
N MET A 214 0.22 -20.04 6.84
CA MET A 214 1.37 -20.94 6.67
C MET A 214 0.96 -22.40 6.47
N ALA A 215 -0.14 -22.84 7.09
CA ALA A 215 -0.60 -24.22 7.01
C ALA A 215 -1.28 -24.55 5.69
N ASN A 216 -2.19 -23.69 5.23
CA ASN A 216 -3.05 -23.94 4.05
C ASN A 216 -3.10 -22.72 3.10
N PRO A 217 -1.97 -22.27 2.54
CA PRO A 217 -1.90 -21.03 1.77
C PRO A 217 -2.76 -21.06 0.49
N ASP A 218 -2.82 -22.20 -0.21
CA ASP A 218 -3.62 -22.37 -1.42
C ASP A 218 -5.14 -22.27 -1.15
N ASP A 219 -5.60 -22.90 -0.06
CA ASP A 219 -7.01 -22.83 0.35
C ASP A 219 -7.39 -21.41 0.77
N MET A 220 -6.50 -20.73 1.50
CA MET A 220 -6.67 -19.32 1.87
C MET A 220 -6.81 -18.43 0.63
N LEU A 221 -5.96 -18.63 -0.39
CA LEU A 221 -6.03 -17.89 -1.65
C LEU A 221 -7.35 -18.16 -2.40
N ARG A 222 -7.78 -19.43 -2.44
CA ARG A 222 -9.07 -19.82 -3.06
C ARG A 222 -10.26 -19.19 -2.33
N GLN A 223 -10.26 -19.20 -1.00
CA GLN A 223 -11.32 -18.61 -0.19
C GLN A 223 -11.35 -17.08 -0.27
N ALA A 224 -10.19 -16.44 -0.41
CA ALA A 224 -10.11 -15.01 -0.65
C ALA A 224 -10.85 -14.59 -1.92
N GLY A 225 -10.86 -15.46 -2.93
CA GLY A 225 -11.56 -15.24 -4.20
C GLY A 225 -10.87 -14.25 -5.15
N SER A 226 -9.91 -13.46 -4.65
CA SER A 226 -9.05 -12.61 -5.48
C SER A 226 -7.65 -12.41 -4.86
N PRO A 227 -6.63 -12.13 -5.67
CA PRO A 227 -5.30 -11.72 -5.22
C PRO A 227 -5.35 -10.54 -4.24
N GLU A 228 -6.16 -9.53 -4.54
CA GLU A 228 -6.25 -8.30 -3.74
C GLU A 228 -6.76 -8.55 -2.31
N LYS A 229 -7.80 -9.39 -2.17
CA LYS A 229 -8.33 -9.81 -0.86
C LYS A 229 -7.32 -10.64 -0.08
N TYR A 230 -6.50 -11.44 -0.76
CA TYR A 230 -5.41 -12.16 -0.12
C TYR A 230 -4.32 -11.19 0.38
N LEU A 231 -3.96 -10.20 -0.45
CA LEU A 231 -2.99 -9.17 -0.09
C LEU A 231 -3.45 -8.30 1.09
N GLU A 232 -4.73 -7.96 1.21
CA GLU A 232 -5.28 -7.26 2.39
C GLU A 232 -4.94 -7.97 3.71
N GLN A 233 -4.89 -9.29 3.67
CA GLN A 233 -4.66 -10.12 4.84
C GLN A 233 -3.16 -10.23 5.11
N ILE A 234 -2.33 -10.24 4.06
CA ILE A 234 -0.89 -10.02 4.23
C ILE A 234 -0.60 -8.62 4.81
N ARG A 235 -1.33 -7.57 4.41
CA ARG A 235 -1.21 -6.23 5.03
C ARG A 235 -1.57 -6.26 6.52
N LEU A 236 -2.61 -7.00 6.90
CA LEU A 236 -2.96 -7.22 8.31
C LEU A 236 -1.82 -7.90 9.09
N LEU A 237 -1.16 -8.91 8.49
CA LEU A 237 0.01 -9.56 9.09
C LEU A 237 1.21 -8.60 9.18
N ALA A 238 1.45 -7.81 8.13
CA ALA A 238 2.55 -6.84 8.08
C ALA A 238 2.43 -5.76 9.16
N THR A 239 1.24 -5.16 9.28
CA THR A 239 0.95 -4.13 10.30
C THR A 239 1.08 -4.65 11.74
N ASN A 240 0.85 -5.94 11.95
CA ASN A 240 0.91 -6.57 13.26
C ASN A 240 2.16 -7.45 13.46
N TRP A 241 3.16 -7.36 12.57
CA TRP A 241 4.35 -8.20 12.61
C TRP A 241 5.06 -8.18 13.97
N SER A 242 5.16 -7.01 14.61
CA SER A 242 5.80 -6.87 15.93
C SER A 242 5.13 -7.72 17.01
N ARG A 243 3.81 -7.90 16.94
CA ARG A 243 2.98 -8.64 17.92
C ARG A 243 3.07 -10.16 17.78
N LEU A 244 3.58 -10.67 16.67
CA LEU A 244 3.78 -12.10 16.47
C LEU A 244 4.95 -12.62 17.32
N ASP A 245 4.82 -13.84 17.82
CA ASP A 245 5.85 -14.52 18.59
C ASP A 245 7.03 -14.96 17.70
N SER A 246 8.18 -15.20 18.35
CA SER A 246 9.42 -15.54 17.65
C SER A 246 9.30 -16.82 16.80
N GLN A 247 8.58 -17.83 17.29
CA GLN A 247 8.40 -19.09 16.58
C GLN A 247 7.58 -18.90 15.30
N THR A 248 6.45 -18.19 15.37
CA THR A 248 5.65 -17.84 14.18
C THR A 248 6.46 -17.02 13.19
N LYS A 249 7.19 -16.00 13.65
CA LYS A 249 8.07 -15.19 12.79
C LYS A 249 9.10 -16.05 12.05
N SER A 250 9.74 -16.99 12.73
CA SER A 250 10.71 -17.90 12.12
C SER A 250 10.05 -18.83 11.09
N ALA A 251 8.88 -19.38 11.41
CA ALA A 251 8.14 -20.24 10.49
C ALA A 251 7.74 -19.49 9.20
N MET A 252 7.26 -18.25 9.33
CA MET A 252 6.85 -17.41 8.19
C MET A 252 7.99 -17.18 7.19
N ARG A 253 9.22 -16.97 7.65
CA ARG A 253 10.40 -16.79 6.75
C ARG A 253 10.61 -17.96 5.79
N SER A 254 10.20 -19.17 6.19
CA SER A 254 10.39 -20.41 5.41
C SER A 254 9.14 -20.89 4.67
N ALA A 255 7.97 -20.33 4.99
CA ALA A 255 6.69 -20.78 4.47
C ALA A 255 6.37 -20.20 3.08
N LYS A 256 5.65 -20.96 2.26
CA LYS A 256 5.21 -20.60 0.91
C LYS A 256 3.80 -19.97 0.95
N PHE A 257 3.68 -18.81 1.58
CA PHE A 257 2.39 -18.14 1.82
C PHE A 257 2.33 -16.71 1.28
N LEU A 258 3.44 -16.18 0.76
CA LEU A 258 3.47 -14.84 0.20
C LEU A 258 3.00 -14.87 -1.24
N LEU A 259 2.27 -13.86 -1.66
CA LEU A 259 1.78 -13.74 -3.03
C LEU A 259 2.77 -12.91 -3.85
N ALA A 260 3.32 -13.50 -4.90
CA ALA A 260 4.23 -12.84 -5.84
C ALA A 260 3.59 -12.76 -7.22
N SER A 261 3.98 -11.75 -7.99
CA SER A 261 3.59 -11.61 -9.39
C SER A 261 4.71 -12.09 -10.31
N GLN A 262 4.34 -12.77 -11.40
CA GLN A 262 5.23 -13.14 -12.48
C GLN A 262 4.69 -12.57 -13.79
N LEU A 263 5.57 -12.01 -14.63
CA LEU A 263 5.21 -11.59 -15.98
C LEU A 263 5.20 -12.80 -16.91
N VAL A 264 4.05 -13.10 -17.50
CA VAL A 264 3.85 -14.22 -18.42
C VAL A 264 3.46 -13.68 -19.78
N ALA A 265 4.12 -14.17 -20.84
CA ALA A 265 3.83 -13.75 -22.20
C ALA A 265 2.42 -14.19 -22.63
N VAL A 266 1.61 -13.25 -23.11
CA VAL A 266 0.26 -13.52 -23.62
C VAL A 266 0.37 -14.16 -25.00
N LYS A 267 0.08 -15.46 -25.09
CA LYS A 267 -0.02 -16.16 -26.38
C LYS A 267 -1.32 -15.77 -27.09
N LYS A 268 -1.30 -14.72 -27.92
CA LYS A 268 -2.42 -14.47 -28.85
C LYS A 268 -2.51 -15.62 -29.85
N LYS A 269 -3.64 -16.36 -29.87
CA LYS A 269 -3.98 -17.26 -30.97
C LYS A 269 -4.23 -16.39 -32.21
N SER A 270 -3.33 -16.47 -33.19
CA SER A 270 -3.46 -15.73 -34.44
C SER A 270 -4.67 -16.21 -35.24
N GLN A 271 -5.78 -15.46 -35.22
CA GLN A 271 -6.67 -15.38 -36.39
C GLN A 271 -6.21 -14.17 -37.20
N SER A 272 -5.38 -14.43 -38.22
CA SER A 272 -5.00 -13.44 -39.22
C SER A 272 -6.17 -13.25 -40.18
N LEU A 273 -6.81 -12.09 -40.12
CA LEU A 273 -7.80 -11.63 -41.10
C LEU A 273 -7.59 -10.14 -41.34
N PHE A 274 -6.35 -9.77 -41.68
CA PHE A 274 -5.93 -8.67 -42.56
C PHE A 274 -4.42 -8.45 -42.35
N GLY A 275 -3.64 -8.61 -43.40
CA GLY A 275 -2.18 -8.55 -43.38
C GLY A 275 -1.64 -7.13 -43.15
N GLN A 276 -1.58 -6.70 -41.89
CA GLN A 276 -0.67 -5.65 -41.44
C GLN A 276 0.08 -6.12 -40.20
N THR A 277 1.36 -6.48 -40.40
CA THR A 277 2.32 -6.71 -39.32
C THR A 277 2.80 -5.34 -38.82
N THR A 278 2.11 -4.76 -37.85
CA THR A 278 2.74 -3.81 -36.92
C THR A 278 3.59 -4.59 -35.94
N GLU A 279 4.82 -4.12 -35.70
CA GLU A 279 5.75 -4.72 -34.74
C GLU A 279 5.05 -4.89 -33.39
N GLN A 280 4.75 -6.14 -33.05
CA GLN A 280 4.04 -6.53 -31.84
C GLN A 280 5.02 -6.38 -30.67
N GLY A 281 4.77 -5.41 -29.79
CA GLY A 281 5.36 -5.42 -28.47
C GLY A 281 4.89 -6.67 -27.73
N ASP A 282 5.82 -7.41 -27.12
CA ASP A 282 5.52 -8.57 -26.28
C ASP A 282 4.55 -8.14 -25.17
N GLU A 283 3.27 -8.53 -25.29
CA GLU A 283 2.24 -8.24 -24.29
C GLU A 283 2.39 -9.25 -23.14
N TYR A 284 2.74 -8.77 -21.95
CA TYR A 284 2.88 -9.59 -20.75
C TYR A 284 1.69 -9.37 -19.82
N GLU A 285 1.17 -10.46 -19.25
CA GLU A 285 0.15 -10.45 -18.21
C GLU A 285 0.79 -10.83 -16.85
N ARG A 286 0.24 -10.28 -15.76
CA ARG A 286 0.68 -10.63 -14.40
C ARG A 286 -0.09 -11.84 -13.90
N GLU A 287 0.63 -12.93 -13.67
CA GLU A 287 0.12 -14.11 -12.97
C GLU A 287 0.53 -14.05 -11.49
N TRP A 288 -0.40 -14.38 -10.60
CA TRP A 288 -0.15 -14.40 -9.15
C TRP A 288 0.14 -15.80 -8.66
N VAL A 289 1.26 -15.98 -7.96
CA VAL A 289 1.74 -17.27 -7.49
C VAL A 289 2.15 -17.17 -6.02
N LEU A 290 1.81 -18.18 -5.23
CA LEU A 290 2.29 -18.30 -3.86
C LEU A 290 3.77 -18.72 -3.85
N ALA A 291 4.61 -18.06 -3.06
CA ALA A 291 6.05 -18.30 -3.01
C ALA A 291 6.62 -18.08 -1.60
N ARG A 292 7.85 -18.53 -1.38
CA ARG A 292 8.61 -18.24 -0.15
C ARG A 292 9.26 -16.88 -0.25
N ALA A 293 9.46 -16.18 0.87
CA ALA A 293 10.11 -14.87 0.86
C ALA A 293 11.46 -14.85 0.12
N GLY A 294 12.30 -15.87 0.33
CA GLY A 294 13.61 -15.97 -0.34
C GLY A 294 13.57 -16.25 -1.85
N GLU A 295 12.41 -16.62 -2.41
CA GLU A 295 12.21 -16.82 -3.85
C GLU A 295 11.72 -15.55 -4.55
N ILE A 296 11.28 -14.56 -3.76
CA ILE A 296 10.65 -13.32 -4.23
C ILE A 296 11.69 -12.21 -4.20
N VAL A 297 11.70 -11.40 -5.27
CA VAL A 297 12.55 -10.22 -5.39
C VAL A 297 11.71 -8.95 -5.26
N ILE A 298 12.28 -7.93 -4.61
CA ILE A 298 11.70 -6.59 -4.52
C ILE A 298 12.23 -5.78 -5.69
N ASN A 299 11.34 -5.21 -6.49
CA ASN A 299 11.71 -4.45 -7.67
C ASN A 299 12.18 -3.04 -7.29
N ASP A 300 13.48 -2.86 -7.12
CA ASP A 300 14.10 -1.56 -6.83
C ASP A 300 14.60 -0.83 -8.11
N ASN A 301 14.56 -1.51 -9.26
CA ASN A 301 15.08 -0.97 -10.51
C ASN A 301 14.18 -1.37 -11.69
N ILE A 302 13.41 -0.39 -12.18
CA ILE A 302 12.47 -0.54 -13.30
C ILE A 302 13.16 -1.08 -14.55
N VAL A 303 14.39 -0.64 -14.83
CA VAL A 303 15.15 -1.06 -16.02
C VAL A 303 15.51 -2.55 -15.92
N PHE A 304 15.95 -3.02 -14.75
CA PHE A 304 16.20 -4.45 -14.55
C PHE A 304 14.91 -5.28 -14.61
N SER A 305 13.80 -4.74 -14.13
CA SER A 305 12.49 -5.38 -14.23
C SER A 305 12.04 -5.55 -15.67
N GLN A 306 12.33 -4.60 -16.57
CA GLN A 306 12.04 -4.75 -18.00
C GLN A 306 12.80 -5.92 -18.63
N TYR A 307 14.06 -6.15 -18.27
CA TYR A 307 14.86 -7.23 -18.87
C TYR A 307 14.60 -8.60 -18.24
N PHE A 308 14.42 -8.63 -16.93
CA PHE A 308 14.41 -9.88 -16.16
C PHE A 308 13.02 -10.22 -15.60
N GLY A 309 12.05 -9.32 -15.70
CA GLY A 309 10.68 -9.46 -15.20
C GLY A 309 10.01 -10.80 -15.51
N PRO A 310 10.09 -11.33 -16.75
CA PRO A 310 9.54 -12.65 -17.07
C PRO A 310 10.17 -13.84 -16.33
N PHE A 311 11.38 -13.65 -15.77
CA PHE A 311 12.19 -14.69 -15.14
C PHE A 311 12.28 -14.56 -13.62
N ILE A 312 11.51 -13.65 -13.02
CA ILE A 312 11.52 -13.38 -11.57
C ILE A 312 10.11 -13.47 -10.98
N LEU A 313 10.05 -13.72 -9.68
CA LEU A 313 8.85 -13.56 -8.87
C LEU A 313 8.97 -12.23 -8.14
N ALA A 314 8.16 -11.24 -8.52
CA ALA A 314 8.21 -9.90 -7.97
C ALA A 314 7.24 -9.74 -6.80
N ALA A 315 7.70 -9.10 -5.72
CA ALA A 315 6.83 -8.65 -4.65
C ALA A 315 5.80 -7.64 -5.16
N PRO A 316 4.61 -7.52 -4.53
CA PRO A 316 3.67 -6.46 -4.84
C PRO A 316 4.29 -5.07 -4.67
N GLU A 317 4.01 -4.16 -5.60
CA GLU A 317 4.54 -2.78 -5.63
C GLU A 317 3.82 -1.88 -4.60
N GLU A 318 3.98 -2.20 -3.32
CA GLU A 318 3.42 -1.47 -2.19
C GLU A 318 4.44 -1.39 -1.07
N ALA A 319 4.82 -0.17 -0.65
CA ALA A 319 5.90 0.05 0.31
C ALA A 319 5.75 -0.73 1.63
N LEU A 320 4.52 -0.92 2.14
CA LEU A 320 4.27 -1.73 3.33
C LEU A 320 4.63 -3.20 3.10
N LEU A 321 4.22 -3.75 1.96
CA LEU A 321 4.48 -5.14 1.60
C LEU A 321 5.95 -5.36 1.24
N GLU A 322 6.58 -4.47 0.50
CA GLU A 322 8.02 -4.55 0.19
C GLU A 322 8.86 -4.62 1.46
N ASN A 323 8.58 -3.75 2.45
CA ASN A 323 9.24 -3.79 3.75
C ASN A 323 8.99 -5.11 4.48
N PHE A 324 7.75 -5.60 4.46
CA PHE A 324 7.39 -6.86 5.10
C PHE A 324 8.11 -8.06 4.45
N TYR A 325 8.14 -8.11 3.13
CA TYR A 325 8.81 -9.16 2.35
C TYR A 325 10.32 -9.11 2.60
N SER A 326 10.92 -7.92 2.65
CA SER A 326 12.32 -7.70 3.01
C SER A 326 12.64 -8.26 4.41
N VAL A 327 11.81 -7.95 5.41
CA VAL A 327 11.97 -8.48 6.78
C VAL A 327 11.88 -10.01 6.83
N LEU A 328 11.03 -10.61 5.99
CA LEU A 328 10.89 -12.06 5.87
C LEU A 328 12.07 -12.72 5.14
N GLY A 329 12.75 -12.01 4.24
CA GLY A 329 13.97 -12.47 3.58
C GLY A 329 14.08 -12.20 2.08
N SER A 330 13.12 -11.50 1.47
CA SER A 330 13.21 -11.07 0.07
C SER A 330 14.33 -10.04 -0.11
N GLN A 331 14.98 -10.05 -1.28
CA GLN A 331 16.09 -9.14 -1.59
C GLN A 331 15.76 -8.26 -2.79
N GLN A 332 16.47 -7.14 -2.91
CA GLN A 332 16.32 -6.21 -4.03
C GLN A 332 16.80 -6.85 -5.34
N LEU A 333 16.09 -6.59 -6.44
CA LEU A 333 16.44 -7.12 -7.77
C LEU A 333 17.86 -6.74 -8.18
N SER A 334 18.28 -5.50 -7.92
CA SER A 334 19.64 -5.03 -8.25
C SER A 334 20.75 -5.85 -7.60
N SER A 335 20.51 -6.42 -6.41
CA SER A 335 21.51 -7.24 -5.71
C SER A 335 21.85 -8.56 -6.43
N PHE A 336 20.95 -9.02 -7.31
CA PHE A 336 21.14 -10.22 -8.13
C PHE A 336 21.71 -9.93 -9.53
N VAL A 337 21.87 -8.66 -9.91
CA VAL A 337 22.32 -8.26 -11.25
C VAL A 337 23.77 -7.80 -11.22
N ARG A 338 24.61 -8.43 -12.03
CA ARG A 338 25.99 -7.99 -12.28
C ARG A 338 26.11 -7.29 -13.62
N THR A 339 26.68 -6.10 -13.61
CA THR A 339 26.93 -5.29 -14.82
C THR A 339 28.38 -5.41 -15.24
N LYS A 340 28.62 -5.70 -16.53
CA LYS A 340 29.95 -5.76 -17.14
C LYS A 340 29.97 -4.95 -18.42
N HIS A 341 30.91 -4.02 -18.53
CA HIS A 341 31.15 -3.26 -19.76
C HIS A 341 32.15 -4.00 -20.65
N VAL A 342 31.82 -4.12 -21.94
CA VAL A 342 32.67 -4.73 -22.97
C VAL A 342 32.90 -3.69 -24.05
N SER A 343 34.16 -3.29 -24.23
CA SER A 343 34.59 -2.35 -25.27
C SER A 343 35.45 -3.06 -26.29
N THR A 344 35.23 -2.74 -27.57
CA THR A 344 36.11 -3.16 -28.68
C THR A 344 37.02 -2.00 -29.05
N PRO A 345 38.35 -2.11 -28.92
CA PRO A 345 39.27 -1.00 -29.19
C PRO A 345 39.32 -0.65 -30.69
N VAL A 346 39.67 0.60 -31.00
CA VAL A 346 39.95 1.07 -32.37
C VAL A 346 41.43 0.91 -32.67
N SER A 347 41.77 0.60 -33.92
CA SER A 347 43.16 0.38 -34.38
C SER A 347 43.99 1.67 -34.51
N SER A 348 43.37 2.85 -34.39
CA SER A 348 44.00 4.17 -34.50
C SER A 348 43.45 5.10 -33.41
N GLN A 349 44.34 5.73 -32.65
CA GLN A 349 44.01 6.62 -31.51
C GLN A 349 44.20 8.11 -31.84
N ALA A 350 44.29 8.48 -33.13
CA ALA A 350 44.43 9.90 -33.48
C ALA A 350 43.19 10.68 -33.01
N ALA A 351 43.39 11.76 -32.24
CA ALA A 351 42.31 12.57 -31.70
C ALA A 351 41.48 13.20 -32.83
N SER A 352 40.28 12.65 -33.07
CA SER A 352 39.31 13.24 -33.99
C SER A 352 38.91 14.64 -33.52
N ALA A 353 38.71 15.57 -34.46
CA ALA A 353 38.20 16.91 -34.15
C ALA A 353 36.88 16.88 -33.36
N GLN A 354 36.08 15.83 -33.59
CA GLN A 354 34.81 15.59 -32.88
C GLN A 354 35.04 15.27 -31.40
N LEU A 355 36.08 14.49 -31.08
CA LEU A 355 36.46 14.11 -29.72
C LEU A 355 36.88 15.34 -28.89
N ILE A 356 37.65 16.24 -29.51
CA ILE A 356 38.09 17.50 -28.91
C ILE A 356 36.89 18.40 -28.64
N ALA A 357 35.97 18.50 -29.61
CA ALA A 357 34.74 19.27 -29.46
C ALA A 357 33.84 18.71 -28.35
N LEU A 358 33.70 17.37 -28.28
CA LEU A 358 32.92 16.68 -27.24
C LEU A 358 33.54 16.90 -25.86
N ARG A 359 34.86 16.72 -25.73
CA ARG A 359 35.58 16.99 -24.49
C ARG A 359 35.32 18.42 -23.99
N ARG A 360 35.44 19.40 -24.87
CA ARG A 360 35.20 20.82 -24.54
C ARG A 360 33.76 21.04 -24.09
N HIS A 361 32.79 20.51 -24.85
CA HIS A 361 31.36 20.63 -24.55
C HIS A 361 31.00 20.02 -23.20
N VAL A 362 31.47 18.80 -22.92
CA VAL A 362 31.20 18.11 -21.65
C VAL A 362 31.81 18.86 -20.48
N LEU A 363 33.08 19.28 -20.56
CA LEU A 363 33.73 20.04 -19.48
C LEU A 363 33.00 21.36 -19.20
N GLU A 364 32.61 22.08 -20.25
CA GLU A 364 31.82 23.30 -20.13
C GLU A 364 30.51 23.07 -19.37
N ARG A 365 29.81 21.97 -19.66
CA ARG A 365 28.54 21.64 -19.01
C ARG A 365 28.72 21.11 -17.60
N LEU A 366 29.81 20.39 -17.32
CA LEU A 366 30.18 20.00 -15.96
C LEU A 366 30.49 21.20 -15.07
N THR A 367 31.03 22.30 -15.60
CA THR A 367 31.20 23.56 -14.83
C THR A 367 29.89 24.04 -14.24
N ILE A 368 28.80 23.96 -15.01
CA ILE A 368 27.45 24.34 -14.59
C ILE A 368 26.94 23.32 -13.58
N PHE A 369 26.93 22.04 -13.97
CA PHE A 369 26.33 20.96 -13.20
C PHE A 369 26.97 20.76 -11.82
N LEU A 370 28.30 20.85 -11.73
CA LEU A 370 29.01 20.67 -10.47
C LEU A 370 28.97 21.90 -9.56
N THR A 371 28.63 23.08 -10.07
CA THR A 371 28.59 24.31 -9.24
C THR A 371 27.57 24.20 -8.12
N ASP A 372 26.39 23.66 -8.40
CA ASP A 372 25.33 23.47 -7.40
C ASP A 372 25.48 22.16 -6.61
N ARG A 373 26.38 21.26 -7.03
CA ARG A 373 26.53 19.90 -6.50
C ARG A 373 27.90 19.59 -5.90
N ARG A 374 28.72 20.62 -5.63
CA ARG A 374 30.12 20.46 -5.15
C ARG A 374 30.28 19.58 -3.92
N LYS A 375 29.32 19.62 -2.98
CA LYS A 375 29.40 18.84 -1.72
C LYS A 375 29.17 17.35 -1.93
N LEU A 376 28.48 16.98 -3.01
CA LEU A 376 28.11 15.60 -3.31
C LEU A 376 29.09 14.93 -4.28
N ALA A 377 29.76 15.72 -5.12
CA ALA A 377 30.67 15.24 -6.15
C ALA A 377 32.03 14.81 -5.55
N SER A 378 32.54 13.68 -6.04
CA SER A 378 33.88 13.17 -5.71
C SER A 378 34.99 13.90 -6.48
N TYR A 379 34.62 14.65 -7.53
CA TYR A 379 35.52 15.39 -8.40
C TYR A 379 35.13 16.86 -8.43
N SER A 380 36.12 17.75 -8.42
CA SER A 380 35.91 19.19 -8.62
C SER A 380 36.15 19.57 -10.07
N ILE A 381 35.45 20.61 -10.53
CA ILE A 381 35.66 21.11 -11.89
C ILE A 381 37.10 21.61 -12.10
N ASP A 382 37.70 22.25 -11.09
CA ASP A 382 39.08 22.72 -11.14
C ASP A 382 40.10 21.58 -11.27
N SER A 383 39.75 20.36 -10.85
CA SER A 383 40.57 19.18 -11.08
C SER A 383 40.40 18.64 -12.50
N LEU A 384 39.16 18.56 -12.98
CA LEU A 384 38.83 17.99 -14.29
C LEU A 384 39.30 18.84 -15.47
N THR A 385 39.41 20.16 -15.29
CA THR A 385 39.89 21.09 -16.32
C THR A 385 41.40 21.07 -16.51
N LYS A 386 42.18 20.49 -15.58
CA LYS A 386 43.63 20.33 -15.73
C LYS A 386 43.94 19.35 -16.87
N ASP A 387 45.03 19.62 -17.58
CA ASP A 387 45.47 18.77 -18.68
C ASP A 387 45.67 17.32 -18.23
N GLY A 388 45.11 16.39 -19.02
CA GLY A 388 45.16 14.96 -18.75
C GLY A 388 44.17 14.43 -17.70
N ASN A 389 43.47 15.28 -16.94
CA ASN A 389 42.54 14.83 -15.89
C ASN A 389 41.13 14.50 -16.40
N PHE A 390 40.72 15.05 -17.54
CA PHE A 390 39.51 14.61 -18.23
C PHE A 390 39.88 14.25 -19.66
N GLN A 391 39.78 12.97 -19.99
CA GLN A 391 40.11 12.42 -21.30
C GLN A 391 38.85 11.86 -21.94
N VAL A 392 38.76 12.00 -23.26
CA VAL A 392 37.71 11.37 -24.05
C VAL A 392 38.42 10.44 -25.02
N GLU A 393 37.93 9.21 -25.14
CA GLU A 393 38.48 8.17 -26.00
C GLU A 393 37.38 7.60 -26.90
N GLU A 394 37.76 7.10 -28.08
CA GLU A 394 36.86 6.43 -29.01
C GLU A 394 37.11 4.92 -29.00
N CYS A 395 36.04 4.15 -29.12
CA CYS A 395 36.10 2.70 -29.31
C CYS A 395 35.15 2.27 -30.44
N GLN A 396 35.39 1.09 -31.03
CA GLN A 396 34.62 0.63 -32.18
C GLN A 396 33.19 0.30 -31.79
N SER A 397 33.00 -0.33 -30.62
CA SER A 397 31.68 -0.61 -30.05
C SER A 397 31.75 -0.73 -28.53
N LEU A 398 30.69 -0.29 -27.86
CA LEU A 398 30.45 -0.49 -26.43
C LEU A 398 29.19 -1.33 -26.24
N LYS A 399 29.30 -2.34 -25.38
CA LYS A 399 28.16 -3.14 -24.91
C LYS A 399 28.18 -3.23 -23.40
N VAL A 400 27.01 -3.15 -22.79
CA VAL A 400 26.81 -3.49 -21.39
C VAL A 400 26.12 -4.84 -21.31
N GLN A 401 26.71 -5.74 -20.55
CA GLN A 401 26.21 -7.07 -20.27
C GLN A 401 25.70 -7.08 -18.83
N ARG A 402 24.39 -7.19 -18.65
CA ARG A 402 23.74 -7.33 -17.34
C ARG A 402 23.37 -8.79 -17.13
N THR A 403 23.87 -9.41 -16.09
CA THR A 403 23.62 -10.82 -15.77
C THR A 403 22.88 -10.93 -14.45
N TYR A 404 21.61 -11.31 -14.52
CA TYR A 404 20.81 -11.70 -13.37
C TYR A 404 21.15 -13.13 -12.96
N LYS A 405 21.43 -13.35 -11.67
CA LYS A 405 21.69 -14.67 -11.12
C LYS A 405 21.03 -14.83 -9.76
N ASN A 406 20.05 -15.72 -9.68
CA ASN A 406 19.42 -16.12 -8.41
C ASN A 406 19.24 -17.65 -8.38
N GLY A 407 19.98 -18.32 -7.51
CA GLY A 407 20.02 -19.79 -7.44
C GLY A 407 20.45 -20.42 -8.77
N ARG A 408 19.53 -21.14 -9.42
CA ARG A 408 19.75 -21.81 -10.71
C ARG A 408 19.35 -20.98 -11.93
N VAL A 409 18.65 -19.86 -11.72
CA VAL A 409 18.22 -18.99 -12.80
C VAL A 409 19.37 -18.03 -13.12
N GLU A 410 19.88 -18.11 -14.35
CA GLU A 410 20.88 -17.20 -14.87
C GLU A 410 20.39 -16.66 -16.22
N LYS A 411 20.30 -15.33 -16.31
CA LYS A 411 19.81 -14.63 -17.51
C LYS A 411 20.71 -13.45 -17.79
N THR A 412 21.08 -13.31 -19.06
CA THR A 412 21.97 -12.25 -19.51
C THR A 412 21.25 -11.40 -20.53
N HIS A 413 21.20 -10.11 -20.27
CA HIS A 413 20.77 -9.09 -21.20
C HIS A 413 22.00 -8.32 -21.69
N THR A 414 22.08 -8.05 -22.99
CA THR A 414 23.18 -7.28 -23.57
C THR A 414 22.60 -6.17 -24.42
N GLU A 415 23.07 -4.95 -24.17
CA GLU A 415 22.62 -3.75 -24.85
C GLU A 415 23.85 -2.97 -25.34
N SER A 416 23.71 -2.28 -26.47
CA SER A 416 24.77 -1.41 -26.99
C SER A 416 24.64 -0.04 -26.33
N LEU A 417 25.77 0.53 -25.90
CA LEU A 417 25.82 1.88 -25.33
C LEU A 417 26.57 2.83 -26.25
N TYR A 418 26.25 4.12 -26.15
CA TYR A 418 27.01 5.17 -26.79
C TYR A 418 28.22 5.58 -25.96
N ALA A 419 28.11 5.65 -24.62
CA ALA A 419 29.19 6.14 -23.76
C ALA A 419 29.32 5.36 -22.45
N ILE A 420 30.55 5.28 -21.94
CA ILE A 420 30.89 4.82 -20.59
C ILE A 420 31.94 5.74 -19.98
N ALA A 421 31.99 5.83 -18.65
CA ALA A 421 33.01 6.59 -17.95
C ALA A 421 33.71 5.70 -16.93
N ALA A 422 35.01 5.90 -16.77
CA ALA A 422 35.82 5.17 -15.80
C ALA A 422 36.81 6.12 -15.11
N PRO A 423 37.26 5.80 -13.89
CA PRO A 423 38.40 6.49 -13.28
C PRO A 423 39.63 6.30 -14.17
N GLY A 424 40.36 7.38 -14.45
CA GLY A 424 41.59 7.29 -15.21
C GLY A 424 42.76 6.75 -14.38
N ARG A 425 43.94 6.67 -15.00
CA ARG A 425 45.15 6.13 -14.34
C ARG A 425 45.64 6.98 -13.16
N THR A 426 45.39 8.28 -13.19
CA THR A 426 45.77 9.21 -12.14
C THR A 426 44.60 9.50 -11.21
N ARG A 427 44.87 9.66 -9.91
CA ARG A 427 43.85 9.99 -8.92
C ARG A 427 43.19 11.32 -9.28
N GLY A 428 41.86 11.32 -9.37
CA GLY A 428 41.09 12.51 -9.73
C GLY A 428 40.95 12.74 -11.25
N SER A 429 41.32 11.75 -12.07
CA SER A 429 41.08 11.76 -13.51
C SER A 429 39.90 10.88 -13.92
N ILE A 430 39.26 11.25 -15.03
CA ILE A 430 38.13 10.52 -15.64
C ILE A 430 38.45 10.29 -17.12
N VAL A 431 38.16 9.09 -17.60
CA VAL A 431 38.17 8.73 -19.02
C VAL A 431 36.73 8.47 -19.45
N LEU A 432 36.23 9.27 -20.38
CA LEU A 432 34.94 9.07 -21.05
C LEU A 432 35.19 8.36 -22.38
N THR A 433 34.74 7.12 -22.52
CA THR A 433 34.85 6.37 -23.77
C THR A 433 33.55 6.42 -24.53
N VAL A 434 33.58 6.80 -25.82
CA VAL A 434 32.42 6.83 -26.71
C VAL A 434 32.53 5.80 -27.84
N SER A 435 31.38 5.30 -28.28
CA SER A 435 31.24 4.28 -29.32
C SER A 435 31.08 4.92 -30.70
N LEU A 436 31.85 4.44 -31.67
CA LEU A 436 31.73 4.86 -33.08
C LEU A 436 30.58 4.17 -33.82
N SER A 437 30.13 3.00 -33.35
CA SER A 437 29.07 2.23 -34.01
C SER A 437 27.66 2.52 -33.50
N ALA A 438 27.53 3.17 -32.34
CA ALA A 438 26.23 3.48 -31.74
C ALA A 438 25.79 4.90 -32.13
N GLN A 439 24.47 5.15 -32.18
CA GLN A 439 23.96 6.51 -32.35
C GLN A 439 24.35 7.37 -31.15
N LYS A 440 24.61 8.66 -31.41
CA LYS A 440 24.94 9.61 -30.34
C LYS A 440 23.77 9.73 -29.37
N ASP A 441 24.03 9.38 -28.11
CA ASP A 441 23.09 9.56 -27.01
C ASP A 441 23.74 10.38 -25.89
N ASP A 442 23.26 11.61 -25.72
CA ASP A 442 23.75 12.50 -24.66
C ASP A 442 23.29 12.04 -23.26
N TYR A 443 22.25 11.20 -23.16
CA TYR A 443 21.81 10.61 -21.89
C TYR A 443 22.81 9.55 -21.42
N ASP A 444 23.34 8.73 -22.33
CA ASP A 444 24.40 7.77 -21.99
C ASP A 444 25.65 8.48 -21.43
N ILE A 445 26.04 9.61 -22.03
CA ILE A 445 27.14 10.44 -21.52
C ILE A 445 26.80 10.93 -20.10
N ALA A 446 25.59 11.46 -19.90
CA ALA A 446 25.18 11.98 -18.60
C ALA A 446 25.15 10.91 -17.52
N SER A 447 24.55 9.75 -17.82
CA SER A 447 24.43 8.60 -16.93
C SER A 447 25.81 8.07 -16.53
N ALA A 448 26.67 7.81 -17.51
CA ALA A 448 28.03 7.34 -17.29
C ALA A 448 28.86 8.28 -16.41
N LEU A 449 28.79 9.59 -16.66
CA LEU A 449 29.49 10.58 -15.83
C LEU A 449 28.95 10.63 -14.41
N CYS A 450 27.64 10.60 -14.21
CA CYS A 450 27.04 10.60 -12.88
C CYS A 450 27.45 9.39 -12.04
N GLU A 451 27.60 8.21 -12.65
CA GLU A 451 28.05 6.98 -11.98
C GLU A 451 29.46 7.14 -11.37
N ILE A 452 30.35 7.89 -12.03
CA ILE A 452 31.71 8.15 -11.54
C ILE A 452 31.76 9.38 -10.63
N LEU A 453 30.97 10.43 -10.92
CA LEU A 453 31.02 11.69 -10.18
C LEU A 453 30.46 11.56 -8.76
N PHE A 454 29.47 10.69 -8.54
CA PHE A 454 28.77 10.58 -7.26
C PHE A 454 28.92 9.18 -6.64
N LYS A 455 29.03 9.11 -5.31
CA LYS A 455 29.07 7.83 -4.59
C LYS A 455 27.76 7.05 -4.67
N THR A 456 26.64 7.77 -4.76
CA THR A 456 25.29 7.23 -4.93
C THR A 456 24.59 8.07 -5.98
N GLN A 457 24.45 7.55 -7.19
CA GLN A 457 23.76 8.25 -8.27
C GLN A 457 22.24 8.18 -8.11
N LYS A 458 21.54 9.28 -8.39
CA LYS A 458 20.08 9.30 -8.57
C LYS A 458 19.73 9.49 -10.04
N ALA A 459 18.60 8.94 -10.48
CA ALA A 459 18.11 9.11 -11.85
C ALA A 459 17.95 10.61 -12.22
N ASP A 460 17.50 11.43 -11.27
CA ASP A 460 17.37 12.89 -11.44
C ASP A 460 18.69 13.58 -11.78
N ASP A 461 19.82 13.03 -11.33
CA ASP A 461 21.14 13.62 -11.56
C ASP A 461 21.56 13.43 -13.01
N ALA A 462 21.35 12.24 -13.55
CA ALA A 462 21.58 11.92 -14.96
C ALA A 462 20.65 12.73 -15.87
N LEU A 463 19.35 12.84 -15.53
CA LEU A 463 18.40 13.65 -16.30
C LEU A 463 18.73 15.14 -16.29
N LEU A 464 19.18 15.68 -15.15
CA LEU A 464 19.61 17.06 -15.05
C LEU A 464 20.86 17.32 -15.91
N LEU A 465 21.88 16.47 -15.80
CA LEU A 465 23.09 16.61 -16.61
C LEU A 465 22.78 16.46 -18.10
N TYR A 466 21.92 15.51 -18.49
CA TYR A 466 21.42 15.36 -19.85
C TYR A 466 20.75 16.64 -20.37
N SER A 467 19.87 17.25 -19.57
CA SER A 467 19.21 18.52 -19.91
C SER A 467 20.23 19.66 -20.09
N ILE A 468 21.27 19.73 -19.25
CA ILE A 468 22.34 20.73 -19.37
C ILE A 468 23.21 20.46 -20.61
N LEU A 469 23.48 19.20 -20.95
CA LEU A 469 24.26 18.79 -22.12
C LEU A 469 23.55 19.13 -23.44
N THR A 470 22.23 18.99 -23.48
CA THR A 470 21.43 19.19 -24.70
C THR A 470 20.93 20.64 -24.87
N THR A 471 20.75 21.39 -23.77
CA THR A 471 20.21 22.75 -23.84
C THR A 471 21.30 23.79 -24.24
N PRO A 472 21.04 24.71 -25.19
CA PRO A 472 21.96 25.81 -25.51
C PRO A 472 22.20 26.75 -24.32
N LEU A 473 23.41 27.32 -24.19
CA LEU A 473 23.77 28.22 -23.07
C LEU A 473 22.82 29.40 -22.90
N MET A 474 22.34 30.00 -24.00
CA MET A 474 21.40 31.14 -23.95
C MET A 474 20.05 30.75 -23.31
N ALA A 475 19.58 29.54 -23.58
CA ALA A 475 18.35 29.03 -22.98
C ALA A 475 18.56 28.70 -21.49
N LEU A 476 19.73 28.19 -21.10
CA LEU A 476 20.10 28.02 -19.70
C LEU A 476 20.17 29.37 -18.96
N ARG A 477 20.75 30.40 -19.59
CA ARG A 477 20.78 31.78 -19.07
C ARG A 477 19.38 32.32 -18.79
N LYS A 478 18.46 32.13 -19.75
CA LYS A 478 17.05 32.54 -19.62
C LYS A 478 16.32 31.81 -18.49
N ARG A 479 16.75 30.58 -18.16
CA ARG A 479 16.24 29.76 -17.04
C ARG A 479 16.93 30.08 -15.70
N GLY A 480 17.70 31.17 -15.61
CA GLY A 480 18.34 31.61 -14.37
C GLY A 480 19.64 30.90 -14.01
N ILE A 481 20.20 30.08 -14.91
CA ILE A 481 21.48 29.39 -14.68
C ILE A 481 22.63 30.33 -15.05
N ASN A 482 23.58 30.50 -14.14
CA ASN A 482 24.74 31.37 -14.37
C ASN A 482 25.73 30.73 -15.36
N VAL A 483 25.63 31.17 -16.63
CA VAL A 483 26.52 30.77 -17.72
C VAL A 483 27.47 31.89 -18.15
N ASP A 484 27.45 33.05 -17.48
CA ASP A 484 28.17 34.25 -17.93
C ASP A 484 29.68 34.06 -17.93
N ARG A 485 30.22 33.31 -16.95
CA ARG A 485 31.65 32.94 -16.89
C ARG A 485 32.07 32.11 -18.12
N ILE A 486 31.23 31.18 -18.54
CA ILE A 486 31.46 30.31 -19.70
C ILE A 486 31.38 31.13 -20.99
N LEU A 487 30.38 31.99 -21.12
CA LEU A 487 30.20 32.83 -22.31
C LEU A 487 31.33 33.83 -22.50
N ASN A 488 31.85 34.39 -21.40
CA ASN A 488 33.01 35.28 -21.46
C ASN A 488 34.27 34.53 -21.87
N GLN A 489 34.49 33.31 -21.33
CA GLN A 489 35.60 32.45 -21.73
C GLN A 489 35.53 32.07 -23.22
N GLN A 490 34.35 31.70 -23.74
CA GLN A 490 34.17 31.43 -25.17
C GLN A 490 34.45 32.67 -26.05
N LYS A 491 34.09 33.88 -25.60
CA LYS A 491 34.37 35.12 -26.32
C LYS A 491 35.88 35.40 -26.36
N GLU A 492 36.56 35.28 -25.22
CA GLU A 492 38.00 35.46 -25.12
C GLU A 492 38.75 34.45 -25.99
N ASP A 493 38.38 33.18 -25.96
CA ASP A 493 38.99 32.14 -26.79
C ASP A 493 38.74 32.37 -28.29
N LYS A 494 37.54 32.84 -28.67
CA LYS A 494 37.23 33.17 -30.06
C LYS A 494 38.06 34.37 -30.55
N ILE A 495 38.26 35.38 -29.70
CA ILE A 495 39.10 36.53 -29.99
C ILE A 495 40.57 36.09 -30.13
N ARG A 496 41.07 35.24 -29.23
CA ARG A 496 42.42 34.66 -29.29
C ARG A 496 42.65 33.86 -30.57
N LEU A 497 41.73 32.95 -30.91
CA LEU A 497 41.83 32.15 -32.13
C LEU A 497 41.77 33.01 -33.40
N GLN A 498 40.93 34.05 -33.41
CA GLN A 498 40.89 34.99 -34.53
C GLN A 498 42.17 35.83 -34.64
N ALA A 499 42.80 36.18 -33.52
CA ALA A 499 44.09 36.85 -33.52
C ALA A 499 45.20 35.93 -34.06
N GLU A 500 45.25 34.65 -33.64
CA GLU A 500 46.21 33.67 -34.14
C GLU A 500 46.00 33.33 -35.63
N LEU A 501 44.76 33.23 -36.10
CA LEU A 501 44.46 33.04 -37.52
C LEU A 501 44.90 34.25 -38.34
N ARG A 502 44.60 35.47 -37.86
CA ARG A 502 45.09 36.71 -38.52
C ARG A 502 46.61 36.78 -38.52
N GLU A 503 47.26 36.38 -37.44
CA GLU A 503 48.72 36.35 -37.38
C GLU A 503 49.31 35.30 -38.34
N ARG A 504 48.66 34.13 -38.48
CA ARG A 504 49.02 33.13 -39.49
C ARG A 504 48.79 33.62 -40.92
N ASP A 505 47.67 34.29 -41.18
CA ASP A 505 47.34 34.84 -42.49
C ASP A 505 48.30 35.97 -42.87
N ILE A 506 48.69 36.83 -41.91
CA ILE A 506 49.71 37.86 -42.08
C ILE A 506 51.07 37.21 -42.35
N LYS A 507 51.49 36.22 -41.56
CA LYS A 507 52.76 35.50 -41.78
C LYS A 507 52.79 34.72 -43.10
N ALA A 508 51.66 34.16 -43.53
CA ALA A 508 51.51 33.49 -44.82
C ALA A 508 51.54 34.48 -46.00
N ALA A 509 50.91 35.65 -45.83
CA ALA A 509 50.95 36.74 -46.82
C ALA A 509 52.34 37.39 -46.90
N GLU A 510 53.06 37.54 -45.80
CA GLU A 510 54.45 38.02 -45.77
C GLU A 510 55.39 37.03 -46.45
N LYS A 511 55.24 35.72 -46.22
CA LYS A 511 55.96 34.67 -46.96
C LYS A 511 55.65 34.70 -48.46
N ALA A 512 54.37 34.83 -48.83
CA ALA A 512 53.96 34.94 -50.23
C ALA A 512 54.47 36.23 -50.92
N ALA A 513 54.62 37.32 -50.15
CA ALA A 513 55.19 38.59 -50.60
C ALA A 513 56.73 38.55 -50.73
N GLU A 514 57.42 37.78 -49.90
CA GLU A 514 58.86 37.49 -50.05
C GLU A 514 59.15 36.58 -51.25
N ASP A 515 58.29 35.58 -51.50
CA ASP A 515 58.38 34.70 -52.68
C ASP A 515 58.09 35.44 -54.00
N THR A 516 57.32 36.55 -53.98
CA THR A 516 57.08 37.40 -55.17
C THR A 516 58.14 38.48 -55.38
N LYS A 517 58.89 38.89 -54.34
CA LYS A 517 60.00 39.85 -54.47
C LYS A 517 61.30 39.25 -55.01
N THR A 518 61.46 37.93 -54.99
CA THR A 518 62.64 37.23 -55.54
C THR A 518 62.58 36.98 -57.05
N LEU A 519 61.45 37.23 -57.72
CA LEU A 519 61.25 36.99 -59.16
C LEU A 519 61.01 38.24 -60.02
N GLY A 520 60.93 39.44 -59.43
CA GLY A 520 60.45 40.65 -60.12
C GLY A 520 61.42 41.82 -60.15
N ASN A 521 62.68 41.62 -60.54
CA ASN A 521 63.59 42.75 -60.82
C ASN A 521 64.22 42.63 -62.23
N ARG A 522 63.39 42.75 -63.27
CA ARG A 522 63.82 43.18 -64.61
C ARG A 522 62.72 44.04 -65.27
N HIS A 523 63.16 45.22 -65.70
CA HIS A 523 62.59 46.13 -66.68
C HIS A 523 61.49 47.15 -66.30
N SER A 524 62.01 48.37 -66.19
CA SER A 524 61.55 49.73 -66.49
C SER A 524 60.56 49.97 -67.64
N LEU A 525 59.88 51.13 -67.51
CA LEU A 525 59.47 52.13 -68.53
C LEU A 525 58.38 51.73 -69.56
N GLU A 526 57.20 52.37 -69.51
CA GLU A 526 56.79 53.46 -70.41
C GLU A 526 55.29 53.89 -70.27
N SER A 527 55.10 55.20 -70.23
CA SER A 527 54.09 56.08 -70.85
C SER A 527 52.66 55.59 -71.25
N THR A 528 51.68 56.30 -70.67
CA THR A 528 50.58 57.08 -71.28
C THR A 528 49.55 56.49 -72.27
N THR A 529 48.29 56.77 -71.93
CA THR A 529 47.14 57.18 -72.76
C THR A 529 46.47 56.18 -73.72
N GLY A 530 45.15 56.00 -73.57
CA GLY A 530 44.33 55.39 -74.63
C GLY A 530 42.95 54.88 -74.21
N SER A 531 42.06 55.82 -73.94
CA SER A 531 40.60 55.78 -73.74
C SER A 531 39.71 54.71 -74.41
N GLU A 532 38.53 54.56 -73.79
CA GLU A 532 37.20 54.20 -74.36
C GLU A 532 36.94 52.73 -74.73
N LYS A 533 35.77 52.11 -74.53
CA LYS A 533 34.37 52.45 -74.19
C LYS A 533 33.73 51.05 -73.92
N SER A 534 32.75 50.76 -73.07
CA SER A 534 31.43 51.36 -72.86
C SER A 534 30.51 50.26 -72.31
N GLU A 535 29.38 50.72 -71.75
CA GLU A 535 28.13 50.01 -71.45
C GLU A 535 28.00 49.26 -70.12
N LYS A 536 26.95 49.47 -69.31
CA LYS A 536 25.90 50.51 -69.23
C LYS A 536 25.00 50.19 -68.01
N LYS A 537 24.37 51.25 -67.49
CA LYS A 537 23.18 51.35 -66.61
C LYS A 537 23.45 51.10 -65.11
N GLY A 538 23.29 52.07 -64.21
CA GLY A 538 22.32 53.18 -64.12
C GLY A 538 21.06 52.68 -63.36
N LEU A 539 20.42 53.40 -62.45
CA LEU A 539 20.32 54.85 -62.24
C LEU A 539 19.43 55.10 -60.99
N PHE A 540 19.47 56.34 -60.46
CA PHE A 540 18.57 57.01 -59.48
C PHE A 540 18.79 56.69 -57.97
N GLY A 541 19.07 57.62 -57.04
CA GLY A 541 18.87 59.09 -56.96
C GLY A 541 17.42 59.41 -56.57
N ARG A 542 17.02 60.15 -55.51
CA ARG A 542 17.53 61.37 -54.85
C ARG A 542 16.41 61.78 -53.85
N PHE A 543 16.64 62.21 -52.60
CA PHE A 543 16.61 63.59 -52.04
C PHE A 543 16.46 63.40 -50.50
N GLY A 544 17.29 63.95 -49.61
CA GLY A 544 17.38 65.37 -49.16
C GLY A 544 16.43 65.60 -47.96
N ARG A 545 16.74 66.27 -46.83
CA ARG A 545 17.78 67.26 -46.50
C ARG A 545 17.62 67.69 -45.02
N GLY A 546 18.73 68.01 -44.33
CA GLY A 546 18.85 68.95 -43.18
C GLY A 546 18.44 68.43 -41.79
N SER A 547 19.05 68.79 -40.67
CA SER A 547 20.05 69.82 -40.36
C SER A 547 20.61 69.60 -38.93
N ALA A 548 21.92 69.75 -38.79
CA ALA A 548 22.73 70.27 -37.67
C ALA A 548 22.29 70.12 -36.19
N SER A 549 23.16 69.53 -35.37
CA SER A 549 23.94 70.18 -34.27
C SER A 549 24.90 69.13 -33.68
N LYS A 550 26.22 69.37 -33.72
CA LYS A 550 27.12 69.76 -32.60
C LYS A 550 27.15 68.73 -31.45
N ASP A 551 28.28 68.25 -30.93
CA ASP A 551 29.69 68.57 -31.09
C ASP A 551 30.53 67.35 -30.62
N LYS A 552 31.82 67.42 -30.95
CA LYS A 552 32.98 66.60 -30.50
C LYS A 552 32.98 66.39 -28.96
N GLU A 553 33.67 65.43 -28.37
CA GLU A 553 35.12 65.22 -28.47
C GLU A 553 35.55 63.98 -27.69
N GLU A 554 36.79 63.56 -27.96
CA GLU A 554 37.44 62.32 -27.59
C GLU A 554 37.88 62.21 -26.12
N LEU A 555 38.26 60.96 -25.77
CA LEU A 555 39.42 60.58 -24.95
C LEU A 555 39.48 61.01 -23.48
N ARG A 556 39.43 60.01 -22.59
CA ARG A 556 40.55 59.62 -21.68
C ARG A 556 40.12 58.56 -20.66
N MET A 557 40.83 57.44 -20.62
CA MET A 557 41.17 56.73 -19.38
C MET A 557 42.27 57.58 -18.68
N PRO A 558 42.50 57.59 -17.33
CA PRO A 558 42.66 56.38 -16.52
C PRO A 558 42.38 56.46 -14.99
N GLY A 559 42.28 55.29 -14.34
CA GLY A 559 42.89 55.02 -13.03
C GLY A 559 42.14 55.39 -11.74
N GLY A 560 42.20 54.48 -10.75
CA GLY A 560 42.03 54.82 -9.32
C GLY A 560 41.10 53.92 -8.51
N MET A 561 41.67 52.88 -7.88
CA MET A 561 41.21 52.40 -6.55
C MET A 561 41.63 53.44 -5.49
N PRO A 562 40.89 53.68 -4.38
CA PRO A 562 40.87 52.72 -3.26
C PRO A 562 39.61 52.70 -2.34
N GLY A 563 39.35 51.52 -1.74
CA GLY A 563 39.23 51.39 -0.27
C GLY A 563 37.86 51.37 0.43
N ILE A 564 37.79 50.48 1.43
CA ILE A 564 36.91 50.42 2.63
C ILE A 564 35.61 49.58 2.52
N GLY A 565 35.60 48.39 3.16
CA GLY A 565 34.39 47.61 3.55
C GLY A 565 33.88 48.05 4.94
N PRO A 566 33.30 47.19 5.80
CA PRO A 566 32.53 45.94 5.64
C PRO A 566 31.12 46.03 6.31
N GLY A 567 30.24 45.04 6.14
CA GLY A 567 29.11 44.83 7.08
C GLY A 567 27.84 44.18 6.49
N SER A 568 27.45 43.04 7.08
CA SER A 568 26.14 42.35 7.16
C SER A 568 25.10 42.58 6.04
N GLY A 569 24.56 41.56 5.37
CA GLY A 569 23.97 40.35 5.90
C GLY A 569 22.47 40.36 5.60
N LEU A 570 21.99 39.52 4.67
CA LEU A 570 20.58 39.14 4.58
C LEU A 570 20.42 37.83 3.78
N GLU A 571 20.13 36.80 4.55
CA GLU A 571 19.16 35.72 4.35
C GLU A 571 18.85 35.14 2.96
N SER A 572 18.96 33.82 2.94
CA SER A 572 18.64 32.84 1.92
C SER A 572 17.15 32.75 1.55
N LEU A 573 16.88 32.62 0.24
CA LEU A 573 15.58 32.19 -0.30
C LEU A 573 15.63 30.72 -0.79
N PRO A 574 14.52 29.95 -0.74
CA PRO A 574 14.54 28.50 -0.87
C PRO A 574 14.58 27.99 -2.32
N GLN A 575 15.36 26.93 -2.51
CA GLN A 575 15.76 26.27 -3.77
C GLN A 575 14.67 25.44 -4.49
N SER A 576 13.40 25.47 -4.08
CA SER A 576 12.41 24.47 -4.53
C SER A 576 11.58 24.83 -5.77
N LYS A 577 11.61 26.08 -6.27
CA LYS A 577 10.71 26.49 -7.38
C LYS A 577 11.28 26.32 -8.79
N VAL A 578 12.60 26.17 -8.93
CA VAL A 578 13.24 26.13 -10.27
C VAL A 578 13.20 24.73 -10.90
N LEU A 579 13.01 23.68 -10.09
CA LEU A 579 12.98 22.29 -10.58
C LEU A 579 11.63 21.91 -11.21
N ASP A 580 10.52 22.50 -10.74
CA ASP A 580 9.16 22.19 -11.24
C ASP A 580 8.88 22.78 -12.64
N GLU A 581 9.43 23.96 -12.96
CA GLU A 581 9.18 24.61 -14.26
C GLU A 581 9.85 23.88 -15.45
N LEU A 582 10.90 23.09 -15.21
CA LEU A 582 11.58 22.30 -16.25
C LEU A 582 10.80 21.03 -16.65
N ARG A 583 9.84 20.59 -15.84
CA ARG A 583 9.10 19.33 -16.04
C ARG A 583 7.86 19.46 -16.93
N HIS A 584 7.31 20.67 -17.07
CA HIS A 584 6.04 20.92 -17.76
C HIS A 584 6.14 21.30 -19.25
N GLY A 585 7.33 21.23 -19.87
CA GLY A 585 7.58 21.76 -21.22
C GLY A 585 7.43 20.79 -22.40
N LEU A 586 7.03 19.53 -22.20
CA LEU A 586 6.99 18.52 -23.26
C LEU A 586 5.61 17.84 -23.34
N GLY A 587 4.73 18.42 -24.16
CA GLY A 587 3.42 17.85 -24.53
C GLY A 587 2.84 18.60 -25.72
N GLY A 588 2.89 17.99 -26.90
CA GLY A 588 2.50 18.58 -28.19
C GLY A 588 0.98 18.74 -28.39
N ARG A 589 0.62 19.77 -29.18
CA ARG A 589 -0.74 20.10 -29.63
C ARG A 589 -1.09 19.30 -30.90
N HIS A 590 -2.30 18.71 -30.94
CA HIS A 590 -3.16 18.56 -32.14
C HIS A 590 -4.60 18.47 -31.62
N ALA A 591 -5.44 19.50 -31.80
CA ALA A 591 -6.24 19.85 -32.97
C ALA A 591 -7.57 19.06 -33.05
N SER A 592 -8.65 19.79 -32.79
CA SER A 592 -10.06 19.39 -32.79
C SER A 592 -10.73 19.60 -34.16
N GLY A 593 -11.64 18.70 -34.55
CA GLY A 593 -12.81 19.01 -35.39
C GLY A 593 -13.13 18.00 -36.51
N ALA A 594 -14.29 17.33 -36.42
CA ALA A 594 -15.36 17.28 -37.44
C ALA A 594 -16.34 16.10 -37.21
N GLU A 595 -17.58 16.30 -37.69
CA GLU A 595 -18.84 15.68 -37.31
C GLU A 595 -19.17 14.34 -38.00
N GLY A 596 -19.95 13.50 -37.28
CA GLY A 596 -21.18 12.80 -37.69
C GLY A 596 -21.23 11.91 -38.93
N TYR A 597 -21.56 10.61 -38.74
CA TYR A 597 -22.66 9.89 -39.44
C TYR A 597 -23.00 8.59 -38.68
N SER A 598 -24.31 8.36 -38.48
CA SER A 598 -24.89 7.22 -37.75
C SER A 598 -25.42 6.14 -38.70
N ARG A 599 -25.15 4.83 -38.44
CA ARG A 599 -26.07 3.65 -38.59
C ARG A 599 -25.36 2.28 -38.35
N PRO A 600 -26.08 1.13 -38.18
CA PRO A 600 -26.30 0.53 -36.86
C PRO A 600 -25.76 -0.92 -36.68
N GLY A 601 -25.52 -1.27 -35.41
CA GLY A 601 -25.83 -2.58 -34.80
C GLY A 601 -25.01 -3.81 -35.22
N THR A 602 -24.08 -4.24 -34.36
CA THR A 602 -23.88 -5.67 -34.05
C THR A 602 -23.15 -5.84 -32.71
N TYR A 603 -23.65 -6.74 -31.88
CA TYR A 603 -23.18 -7.03 -30.53
C TYR A 603 -21.84 -7.80 -30.55
N ALA A 604 -20.83 -7.32 -29.82
CA ALA A 604 -19.65 -8.07 -29.41
C ALA A 604 -19.16 -7.56 -28.03
N PRO A 605 -18.68 -8.43 -27.12
CA PRO A 605 -18.35 -8.07 -25.74
C PRO A 605 -16.97 -7.38 -25.64
N ASP A 606 -16.92 -6.30 -24.88
CA ASP A 606 -15.80 -5.36 -24.81
C ASP A 606 -14.66 -5.84 -23.88
N GLN A 607 -13.44 -5.86 -24.39
CA GLN A 607 -12.20 -6.15 -23.65
C GLN A 607 -11.70 -4.88 -22.96
N LYS A 608 -11.74 -4.85 -21.63
CA LYS A 608 -11.16 -3.76 -20.82
C LYS A 608 -9.64 -3.77 -20.91
N GLN A 609 -9.08 -2.69 -21.47
CA GLN A 609 -7.68 -2.31 -21.28
C GLN A 609 -7.46 -1.89 -19.83
N THR A 610 -6.52 -2.52 -19.13
CA THR A 610 -6.17 -2.19 -17.75
C THR A 610 -5.37 -0.89 -17.69
N ALA A 611 -5.96 0.18 -17.14
CA ALA A 611 -5.27 1.42 -16.81
C ALA A 611 -4.27 1.22 -15.66
N ARG A 612 -3.16 1.99 -15.66
CA ARG A 612 -2.12 1.99 -14.62
C ARG A 612 -2.69 2.36 -13.23
N PRO A 613 -2.10 1.88 -12.12
CA PRO A 613 -2.53 2.29 -10.77
C PRO A 613 -2.26 3.78 -10.54
N THR A 614 -3.29 4.53 -10.16
CA THR A 614 -3.20 5.94 -9.78
C THR A 614 -2.60 6.05 -8.38
N ASP A 615 -1.57 6.88 -8.18
CA ASP A 615 -0.93 7.11 -6.87
C ASP A 615 -1.96 7.63 -5.84
N LEU A 616 -1.84 7.26 -4.57
CA LEU A 616 -2.71 7.76 -3.49
C LEU A 616 -2.64 9.29 -3.35
N SER A 617 -1.50 9.91 -3.70
CA SER A 617 -1.40 11.38 -3.76
C SER A 617 -2.27 11.97 -4.87
N ASP A 618 -2.33 11.29 -6.01
CA ASP A 618 -3.09 11.71 -7.18
C ASP A 618 -4.58 11.49 -6.94
N ILE A 619 -4.96 10.37 -6.30
CA ILE A 619 -6.34 10.14 -5.84
C ILE A 619 -6.77 11.24 -4.87
N ARG A 620 -5.93 11.59 -3.88
CA ARG A 620 -6.25 12.68 -2.93
C ARG A 620 -6.35 14.03 -3.61
N ALA A 621 -5.47 14.34 -4.56
CA ALA A 621 -5.51 15.58 -5.33
C ALA A 621 -6.75 15.66 -6.20
N THR A 622 -7.14 14.55 -6.85
CA THR A 622 -8.35 14.43 -7.66
C THR A 622 -9.61 14.58 -6.80
N VAL A 623 -9.68 13.92 -5.64
CA VAL A 623 -10.79 14.05 -4.68
C VAL A 623 -10.90 15.50 -4.19
N LYS A 624 -9.78 16.13 -3.83
CA LYS A 624 -9.77 17.54 -3.40
C LYS A 624 -10.26 18.47 -4.50
N LYS A 625 -9.80 18.28 -5.73
CA LYS A 625 -10.24 19.06 -6.90
C LYS A 625 -11.74 18.87 -7.18
N ALA A 626 -12.26 17.65 -7.00
CA ALA A 626 -13.68 17.36 -7.13
C ALA A 626 -14.50 18.06 -6.04
N MET A 627 -14.05 18.03 -4.78
CA MET A 627 -14.68 18.76 -3.66
C MET A 627 -14.67 20.28 -3.90
N ASP A 628 -13.56 20.83 -4.39
CA ASP A 628 -13.44 22.27 -4.69
C ASP A 628 -14.35 22.69 -5.86
N ALA A 629 -14.70 21.77 -6.75
CA ALA A 629 -15.61 21.98 -7.88
C ALA A 629 -17.09 21.85 -7.49
N SER A 630 -17.42 21.22 -6.35
CA SER A 630 -18.79 21.04 -5.89
C SER A 630 -19.48 22.35 -5.51
N ARG A 631 -20.72 22.55 -5.97
CA ARG A 631 -21.53 23.74 -5.71
C ARG A 631 -22.98 23.35 -5.39
N PRO A 632 -23.67 24.06 -4.47
CA PRO A 632 -25.08 23.84 -4.21
C PRO A 632 -25.94 24.01 -5.48
N GLU A 633 -26.99 23.21 -5.58
CA GLU A 633 -28.00 23.39 -6.64
C GLU A 633 -28.85 24.62 -6.32
N THR A 634 -29.08 25.46 -7.32
CA THR A 634 -29.88 26.69 -7.19
C THR A 634 -31.11 26.68 -8.09
N ALA A 635 -31.21 25.70 -8.99
CA ALA A 635 -32.41 25.51 -9.78
C ALA A 635 -33.58 25.06 -8.90
N THR A 636 -34.80 25.33 -9.36
CA THR A 636 -36.04 24.80 -8.77
C THR A 636 -36.64 23.68 -9.63
N ARG A 637 -36.04 23.42 -10.80
CA ARG A 637 -36.47 22.39 -11.74
C ARG A 637 -35.27 21.82 -12.50
N ILE A 638 -35.20 20.49 -12.58
CA ILE A 638 -34.23 19.71 -13.34
C ILE A 638 -34.96 19.11 -14.53
N GLN A 639 -34.62 19.56 -15.73
CA GLN A 639 -35.05 18.93 -16.98
C GLN A 639 -33.90 18.05 -17.46
N ASP A 640 -34.13 16.74 -17.52
CA ASP A 640 -33.17 15.72 -17.95
C ASP A 640 -31.87 15.73 -17.11
N SER A 641 -31.74 14.75 -16.22
CA SER A 641 -30.57 14.57 -15.36
C SER A 641 -29.26 14.30 -16.13
N ARG A 642 -29.30 13.93 -17.42
CA ARG A 642 -28.11 13.62 -18.24
C ARG A 642 -27.41 14.88 -18.77
N LYS A 643 -28.14 15.98 -18.95
CA LYS A 643 -27.57 17.24 -19.42
C LYS A 643 -26.77 17.88 -18.28
N ALA A 644 -25.44 17.74 -18.33
CA ALA A 644 -24.42 18.22 -17.40
C ALA A 644 -23.74 17.17 -16.51
N VAL A 645 -23.78 15.88 -16.86
CA VAL A 645 -22.87 14.88 -16.28
C VAL A 645 -21.47 15.14 -16.85
N ASN A 646 -20.55 15.64 -16.02
CA ASN A 646 -19.13 15.67 -16.39
C ASN A 646 -18.65 14.21 -16.49
N ASN A 647 -18.15 13.80 -17.66
CA ASN A 647 -17.52 12.49 -17.84
C ASN A 647 -16.34 12.36 -16.86
N VAL A 648 -16.49 11.50 -15.85
CA VAL A 648 -15.37 11.09 -15.01
C VAL A 648 -14.73 9.89 -15.71
N SER A 649 -13.53 10.10 -16.26
CA SER A 649 -12.77 9.09 -17.01
C SER A 649 -12.58 7.78 -16.25
N GLU A 650 -12.48 7.86 -14.92
CA GLU A 650 -12.28 6.73 -14.01
C GLU A 650 -13.55 5.92 -13.71
N ALA A 651 -14.73 6.44 -14.05
CA ALA A 651 -16.02 5.76 -13.84
C ALA A 651 -16.58 5.10 -15.11
N GLN A 652 -15.88 5.22 -16.25
CA GLN A 652 -16.32 4.62 -17.50
C GLN A 652 -16.11 3.10 -17.49
N GLY A 653 -17.24 2.37 -17.47
CA GLY A 653 -17.29 0.96 -17.86
C GLY A 653 -17.78 -0.03 -16.80
N ASP A 654 -18.05 0.37 -15.54
CA ASP A 654 -18.52 -0.58 -14.50
C ASP A 654 -19.48 -0.04 -13.43
N TYR A 655 -19.42 1.26 -13.05
CA TYR A 655 -20.11 1.73 -11.83
C TYR A 655 -21.28 2.71 -12.05
N CYS A 656 -21.37 3.37 -13.21
CA CYS A 656 -22.40 4.36 -13.47
C CYS A 656 -23.18 4.01 -14.75
N ASP A 657 -24.50 3.80 -14.60
CA ASP A 657 -25.41 3.66 -15.73
C ASP A 657 -25.70 5.05 -16.34
N THR A 658 -25.30 5.25 -17.59
CA THR A 658 -25.52 6.51 -18.33
C THR A 658 -26.88 6.58 -19.02
N THR A 659 -27.69 5.52 -18.92
CA THR A 659 -28.98 5.41 -19.63
C THR A 659 -30.15 5.93 -18.81
N ALA A 660 -30.07 5.89 -17.48
CA ALA A 660 -31.12 6.36 -16.58
C ALA A 660 -31.28 7.89 -16.63
N GLU A 661 -32.52 8.36 -16.74
CA GLU A 661 -32.86 9.78 -16.77
C GLU A 661 -34.05 10.09 -15.85
N VAL A 662 -34.03 11.26 -15.22
CA VAL A 662 -35.15 11.76 -14.41
C VAL A 662 -35.32 13.26 -14.63
N SER A 663 -36.56 13.73 -14.57
CA SER A 663 -36.89 15.16 -14.52
C SER A 663 -37.58 15.48 -13.20
N LEU A 664 -36.98 16.39 -12.43
CA LEU A 664 -37.40 16.69 -11.07
C LEU A 664 -37.82 18.15 -10.92
N LYS A 665 -38.68 18.41 -9.93
CA LYS A 665 -38.98 19.74 -9.40
C LYS A 665 -38.72 19.76 -7.91
N LEU A 666 -38.35 20.93 -7.39
CA LEU A 666 -38.12 21.13 -5.96
C LEU A 666 -39.44 20.95 -5.20
N ALA A 667 -39.43 20.10 -4.19
CA ALA A 667 -40.59 19.83 -3.32
C ALA A 667 -40.51 20.66 -2.04
N TYR A 668 -39.38 20.55 -1.31
CA TYR A 668 -39.15 21.28 -0.06
C TYR A 668 -37.74 21.89 -0.06
N ASP A 669 -37.69 23.21 0.20
CA ASP A 669 -36.46 23.88 0.60
C ASP A 669 -36.31 23.75 2.12
N THR A 670 -35.62 22.70 2.56
CA THR A 670 -35.53 22.36 3.97
C THR A 670 -34.62 23.31 4.76
N SER A 671 -33.91 24.22 4.08
CA SER A 671 -33.04 25.23 4.69
C SER A 671 -33.79 26.24 5.54
N GLN A 672 -35.01 26.63 5.12
CA GLN A 672 -35.81 27.64 5.82
C GLN A 672 -36.85 27.04 6.78
N GLN A 673 -37.40 25.87 6.46
CA GLN A 673 -38.49 25.26 7.24
C GLN A 673 -38.01 24.28 8.32
N TYR A 674 -36.94 23.54 8.07
CA TYR A 674 -36.50 22.44 8.95
C TYR A 674 -35.06 22.58 9.43
N GLY A 675 -34.37 23.67 9.06
CA GLY A 675 -32.98 23.94 9.44
C GLY A 675 -31.97 22.97 8.83
N LEU A 676 -32.37 22.20 7.80
CA LEU A 676 -31.51 21.25 7.14
C LEU A 676 -30.88 21.89 5.89
N PRO A 677 -29.56 21.75 5.69
CA PRO A 677 -28.86 22.45 4.62
C PRO A 677 -29.09 21.88 3.21
N LEU A 678 -29.95 20.87 3.03
CA LEU A 678 -30.17 20.13 1.78
C LEU A 678 -31.58 20.35 1.21
N GLN A 679 -31.81 19.95 -0.04
CA GLN A 679 -33.13 20.11 -0.68
C GLN A 679 -33.77 18.76 -1.01
N ILE A 680 -35.11 18.71 -0.97
CA ILE A 680 -35.91 17.52 -1.32
C ILE A 680 -36.66 17.76 -2.64
N TRP A 681 -36.59 16.78 -3.55
CA TRP A 681 -37.07 16.87 -4.92
C TRP A 681 -38.04 15.73 -5.28
N CYS A 682 -38.96 15.96 -6.20
CA CYS A 682 -39.87 14.94 -6.73
C CYS A 682 -40.04 15.01 -8.26
N PRO A 683 -40.56 13.96 -8.91
CA PRO A 683 -40.88 13.95 -10.33
C PRO A 683 -41.79 15.10 -10.75
N THR A 684 -41.56 15.62 -11.96
CA THR A 684 -42.29 16.81 -12.44
C THR A 684 -43.79 16.60 -12.65
N ASP A 685 -44.24 15.35 -12.78
CA ASP A 685 -45.62 14.92 -12.97
C ASP A 685 -46.43 14.81 -11.67
N VAL A 686 -45.77 14.86 -10.50
CA VAL A 686 -46.44 14.97 -9.19
C VAL A 686 -47.24 16.27 -9.14
N GLN A 687 -48.58 16.21 -9.03
CA GLN A 687 -49.40 17.43 -8.98
C GLN A 687 -49.52 17.99 -7.55
N ASP A 688 -49.73 17.10 -6.57
CA ASP A 688 -49.87 17.43 -5.16
C ASP A 688 -48.65 16.91 -4.38
N VAL A 689 -47.78 17.84 -3.97
CA VAL A 689 -46.51 17.53 -3.29
C VAL A 689 -46.76 17.02 -1.87
N ASP A 690 -47.72 17.59 -1.15
CA ASP A 690 -47.98 17.25 0.25
C ASP A 690 -48.59 15.85 0.38
N SER A 691 -49.52 15.51 -0.53
CA SER A 691 -50.04 14.14 -0.63
C SER A 691 -48.96 13.15 -1.06
N TYR A 692 -48.11 13.52 -2.02
CA TYR A 692 -47.03 12.64 -2.49
C TYR A 692 -46.01 12.32 -1.40
N PHE A 693 -45.63 13.29 -0.58
CA PHE A 693 -44.64 13.11 0.49
C PHE A 693 -45.25 12.73 1.85
N GLY A 694 -46.56 12.58 1.97
CA GLY A 694 -47.24 12.33 3.25
C GLY A 694 -46.63 11.18 4.06
N ASP A 695 -46.26 10.07 3.41
CA ASP A 695 -45.63 8.89 4.02
C ASP A 695 -44.11 8.77 3.73
N LYS A 696 -43.57 9.63 2.86
CA LYS A 696 -42.17 9.56 2.38
C LYS A 696 -41.26 10.59 3.03
N LEU A 697 -41.82 11.70 3.52
CA LEU A 697 -41.04 12.82 4.06
C LEU A 697 -40.18 12.38 5.24
N GLU A 698 -40.71 11.55 6.14
CA GLU A 698 -39.96 11.03 7.29
C GLU A 698 -38.73 10.22 6.85
N ALA A 699 -38.87 9.38 5.81
CA ALA A 699 -37.77 8.61 5.25
C ALA A 699 -36.71 9.52 4.61
N CYS A 700 -37.11 10.51 3.81
CA CYS A 700 -36.21 11.51 3.24
C CYS A 700 -35.42 12.27 4.32
N MET A 701 -36.10 12.68 5.39
CA MET A 701 -35.51 13.39 6.52
C MET A 701 -34.55 12.52 7.31
N ARG A 702 -34.89 11.25 7.53
CA ARG A 702 -34.03 10.28 8.20
C ARG A 702 -32.79 9.95 7.40
N PHE A 703 -32.94 9.69 6.10
CA PHE A 703 -31.80 9.45 5.19
C PHE A 703 -30.86 10.65 5.13
N SER A 704 -31.43 11.85 5.09
CA SER A 704 -30.69 13.12 5.16
C SER A 704 -29.86 13.24 6.46
N ASN A 705 -30.48 13.02 7.62
CA ASN A 705 -29.89 13.26 8.93
C ASN A 705 -28.94 12.16 9.41
N GLU A 706 -29.29 10.90 9.16
CA GLU A 706 -28.55 9.74 9.67
C GLU A 706 -27.48 9.25 8.70
N VAL A 707 -27.58 9.58 7.41
CA VAL A 707 -26.67 9.07 6.37
C VAL A 707 -25.92 10.20 5.66
N LEU A 708 -26.63 11.07 4.93
CA LEU A 708 -25.97 12.04 4.04
C LEU A 708 -25.18 13.11 4.79
N ILE A 709 -25.74 13.69 5.86
CA ILE A 709 -25.06 14.72 6.66
C ILE A 709 -23.82 14.15 7.38
N PRO A 710 -23.88 13.00 8.08
CA PRO A 710 -22.70 12.36 8.66
C PRO A 710 -21.65 11.99 7.62
N LEU A 711 -22.04 11.49 6.45
CA LEU A 711 -21.11 11.22 5.36
C LEU A 711 -20.39 12.49 4.89
N CYS A 712 -21.12 13.60 4.74
CA CYS A 712 -20.53 14.91 4.48
C CYS A 712 -19.46 15.24 5.53
N GLN A 713 -19.73 15.03 6.82
CA GLN A 713 -18.81 15.32 7.92
C GLN A 713 -17.52 14.46 7.89
N VAL A 714 -17.58 13.23 7.38
CA VAL A 714 -16.38 12.37 7.23
C VAL A 714 -15.39 12.98 6.23
N PHE A 715 -15.87 13.65 5.19
CA PHE A 715 -15.02 14.38 4.24
C PHE A 715 -14.63 15.79 4.74
N MET A 716 -14.95 16.15 5.99
CA MET A 716 -14.66 17.46 6.60
C MET A 716 -13.49 17.45 7.60
N VAL A 717 -12.63 16.42 7.65
CA VAL A 717 -11.56 16.34 8.66
C VAL A 717 -10.63 17.57 8.56
N PRO A 718 -10.56 18.43 9.59
CA PRO A 718 -9.58 19.51 9.64
C PRO A 718 -8.19 18.88 9.75
N GLN A 719 -7.26 19.35 8.94
CA GLN A 719 -5.85 19.01 9.17
C GLN A 719 -5.46 19.43 10.60
N LEU A 720 -4.59 18.61 11.22
CA LEU A 720 -4.06 18.76 12.58
C LEU A 720 -3.87 20.24 13.00
N PRO A 721 -4.17 20.61 14.26
CA PRO A 721 -4.02 21.99 14.69
C PRO A 721 -2.55 22.42 14.59
N SER A 722 -2.26 23.32 13.66
CA SER A 722 -1.12 24.23 13.81
C SER A 722 -1.44 25.16 14.97
N SER A 723 -0.42 25.50 15.76
CA SER A 723 -0.52 26.24 17.02
C SER A 723 -0.90 27.72 16.87
N ASP A 724 -1.53 28.11 15.77
CA ASP A 724 -1.89 29.50 15.52
C ASP A 724 -3.40 29.63 15.30
N LYS A 725 -4.07 30.11 16.33
CA LYS A 725 -5.53 30.14 16.48
C LYS A 725 -6.05 31.45 15.92
N THR A 726 -5.88 31.67 14.62
CA THR A 726 -6.44 32.85 13.96
C THR A 726 -6.78 32.53 12.50
N ILE A 727 -8.09 32.45 12.23
CA ILE A 727 -8.74 32.31 10.92
C ILE A 727 -8.48 30.97 10.22
N VAL A 728 -9.42 30.04 10.42
CA VAL A 728 -9.51 28.81 9.61
C VAL A 728 -10.25 29.17 8.32
N ASP A 729 -9.53 29.40 7.23
CA ASP A 729 -10.16 29.52 5.91
C ASP A 729 -10.82 28.17 5.56
N HIS A 730 -12.16 28.14 5.48
CA HIS A 730 -12.98 26.96 5.15
C HIS A 730 -12.92 26.55 3.66
N ALA A 731 -11.84 26.88 2.96
CA ALA A 731 -11.67 26.56 1.55
C ALA A 731 -11.18 25.09 1.40
N GLY A 732 -12.12 24.17 1.18
CA GLY A 732 -11.83 22.77 0.86
C GLY A 732 -12.75 21.71 1.49
N GLN A 733 -13.85 22.11 2.15
CA GLN A 733 -14.81 21.17 2.74
C GLN A 733 -16.06 21.01 1.87
N LEU A 734 -16.56 19.77 1.74
CA LEU A 734 -17.82 19.49 1.06
C LEU A 734 -18.97 20.07 1.88
N LYS A 735 -19.60 21.14 1.37
CA LYS A 735 -20.71 21.79 2.07
C LYS A 735 -21.95 20.88 2.00
N PRO A 736 -22.69 20.67 3.11
CA PRO A 736 -23.91 19.87 3.08
C PRO A 736 -24.96 20.32 2.04
N ALA A 737 -24.98 21.61 1.69
CA ALA A 737 -25.83 22.17 0.64
C ALA A 737 -25.55 21.69 -0.79
N VAL A 738 -24.47 20.93 -0.99
CA VAL A 738 -24.16 20.25 -2.25
C VAL A 738 -24.99 18.97 -2.40
N LEU A 739 -25.44 18.36 -1.29
CA LEU A 739 -26.22 17.14 -1.29
C LEU A 739 -27.72 17.46 -1.35
N ASN A 740 -28.43 16.67 -2.13
CA ASN A 740 -29.88 16.77 -2.33
C ASN A 740 -30.49 15.37 -2.28
N VAL A 741 -31.75 15.30 -1.86
CA VAL A 741 -32.54 14.06 -1.84
C VAL A 741 -33.65 14.16 -2.87
N PHE A 742 -33.95 13.07 -3.57
CA PHE A 742 -35.16 12.97 -4.38
C PHE A 742 -35.89 11.66 -4.10
N TRP A 743 -37.18 11.62 -4.46
CA TRP A 743 -37.97 10.39 -4.40
C TRP A 743 -38.70 10.18 -5.71
N ASP A 744 -38.26 9.19 -6.50
CA ASP A 744 -38.82 8.87 -7.81
C ASP A 744 -40.02 7.89 -7.72
N HIS A 745 -40.85 7.83 -8.77
CA HIS A 745 -42.02 6.97 -8.83
C HIS A 745 -41.67 5.48 -8.83
N GLU A 746 -40.65 5.09 -9.62
CA GLU A 746 -40.00 3.77 -9.66
C GLU A 746 -38.95 3.82 -10.78
N GLY A 747 -37.66 3.59 -10.48
CA GLY A 747 -36.61 3.65 -11.48
C GLY A 747 -35.25 3.15 -10.98
N PRO A 748 -34.32 2.77 -11.88
CA PRO A 748 -32.99 2.28 -11.50
C PRO A 748 -32.06 3.40 -10.97
N LEU A 749 -32.52 4.65 -10.96
CA LEU A 749 -31.71 5.81 -10.61
C LEU A 749 -31.55 5.91 -9.09
N ILE A 750 -30.37 5.52 -8.61
CA ILE A 750 -30.00 5.57 -7.19
C ILE A 750 -29.38 6.93 -6.80
N ALA A 751 -28.62 7.55 -7.70
CA ALA A 751 -28.02 8.86 -7.52
C ALA A 751 -27.52 9.44 -8.84
N PHE A 752 -27.37 10.76 -8.91
CA PHE A 752 -26.69 11.42 -10.03
C PHE A 752 -25.97 12.70 -9.57
N ASN A 753 -24.99 13.14 -10.37
CA ASN A 753 -24.29 14.41 -10.18
C ASN A 753 -24.69 15.39 -11.30
N ARG A 754 -25.06 16.61 -10.93
CA ARG A 754 -25.38 17.68 -11.85
C ARG A 754 -24.73 18.98 -11.37
N GLY A 755 -23.91 19.60 -12.23
CA GLY A 755 -23.34 20.92 -11.93
C GLY A 755 -22.47 20.99 -10.66
N GLY A 756 -21.99 19.85 -10.16
CA GLY A 756 -21.23 19.75 -8.91
C GLY A 756 -22.10 19.49 -7.66
N ALA A 757 -23.43 19.39 -7.80
CA ALA A 757 -24.37 18.95 -6.78
C ALA A 757 -24.69 17.45 -6.94
N ILE A 758 -24.92 16.75 -5.83
CA ILE A 758 -25.22 15.31 -5.81
C ILE A 758 -26.67 15.12 -5.37
N HIS A 759 -27.44 14.35 -6.14
CA HIS A 759 -28.82 14.00 -5.84
C HIS A 759 -28.89 12.50 -5.56
N CYS A 760 -29.39 12.11 -4.39
CA CYS A 760 -29.55 10.72 -3.97
C CYS A 760 -31.03 10.36 -3.83
N ASN A 761 -31.42 9.18 -4.30
CA ASN A 761 -32.77 8.66 -4.11
C ASN A 761 -32.91 8.10 -2.68
N ALA A 762 -33.93 8.52 -1.94
CA ALA A 762 -34.16 8.11 -0.55
C ALA A 762 -34.95 6.81 -0.40
#